data_AF-A0A6M4WU11-F1
#
_entry.id   AF-A0A6M4WU11-F1
#
_cell.length_a   1.000
_cell.length_b   1.000
_cell.length_c   1.000
_cell.angle_alpha   90.00
_cell.angle_beta   90.00
_cell.angle_gamma   90.00
#
_symmetry.space_group_name_H-M   'P 1'
#
loop_
_entity.id
_entity.type
_entity.pdbx_description
1 polymer ?
#
loop_
_entity_poly.entity_id
_entity_poly.type
_entity_poly.pdbx_seq_one_letter_code
_entity_poly.pdbx_strand_id
1 'polypeptide(L)'
;MTGVAEGGGQGAGAGRPLLLGVRHHGPGSARAVRAALDAARPRTVLVEGPPEADALIPLAADEDMRPPVALLAHAVDEPGRSAFWPLAEFSPEWVALRWALEHGVPARFIDLPATHTLAWEKEGQKEGPRPEGQNEGESGGGNGGGNGGGNGGTSGEDAPGFGEGVRGDPLGRLAAVAGYDDPERWWEDVVEHRSTGAKDPFAPFAALEEAMGALREAGATEAGGNGDDRELAREAYMRIQVRAAQREFGSDGVAVVCGAWHVPALRRKVAVAADRALLKGLPKVRVDLTWVPWTHRRLARAGGYGAGIDSPGWYAHLFGAPDRPVERWLTKVAVLLRAEDRVVSSAHVIEAVRLAETLAALRGRPLPGLSETTDAVRAVLCEGSDVPLALVRDRLVVGDVLGEVPAGAPAVPLERDLDRVQRRLRLKPEADARELALDLRKENDAERSRLLHRLRLLRIEWGDPVASPGSTGTFRETWRLRWEPELSVRTAEAGVWGTTVLAAATAKAEADAVAARGLAEVTGLAERCLLAGLPDALPTVMRVLADRAALDADVGHLAQALPALVRSLRYGDVRGTDTGALAEVAAGLAERVFVGLPPACASLDADAADEMRRHVDAVHGAVGMLEETATAPGRTGAPAGPAAGPAAGAGAGPAAGPAEGTPAGAAGGRAGAVETGGGGEPAGASTADGRGLGGELRSGHGGLRARWRRVLRVLSGRDTVPGVIRGRAVRLLLDEGELDQDEAARLMGLALSPGTPPADAAAWIEGFVGGGSGGGLLLLHDERLLGLVDGWLTAVPADAFTDVLPLLRRTFSAYEPGVRRTLGELVRRGLGKRAGGPGTDFGTPGFAAALDEVRADAVLPVVRLLLGLGLGLGPEPGPGPDPGMADDNEFAGVGT
;
A
#
# COMPACT_ATOMS: atom_id res chain seq x y z
N MET A 1 39.41 -51.06 42.96
CA MET A 1 40.56 -50.22 43.34
C MET A 1 41.17 -49.61 42.10
N THR A 2 40.67 -48.45 41.70
CA THR A 2 41.31 -47.44 40.84
C THR A 2 40.60 -46.15 41.20
N GLY A 3 41.30 -45.25 41.88
CA GLY A 3 40.71 -44.08 42.54
C GLY A 3 40.20 -43.06 41.54
N VAL A 4 38.91 -42.73 41.64
CA VAL A 4 38.35 -41.52 41.05
C VAL A 4 38.67 -40.40 42.02
N ALA A 5 39.59 -39.52 41.62
CA ALA A 5 39.87 -38.28 42.34
C ALA A 5 38.62 -37.39 42.26
N GLU A 6 38.07 -37.05 43.42
CA GLU A 6 37.11 -35.95 43.57
C GLU A 6 37.79 -34.65 43.15
N GLY A 7 37.52 -34.20 41.91
CA GLY A 7 37.89 -32.88 41.44
C GLY A 7 36.96 -31.84 42.06
N GLY A 8 37.46 -31.13 43.07
CA GLY A 8 36.82 -29.94 43.62
C GLY A 8 36.56 -28.91 42.52
N GLY A 9 35.34 -28.37 42.48
CA GLY A 9 34.94 -27.31 41.57
C GLY A 9 35.85 -26.09 41.71
N GLN A 10 36.67 -25.86 40.68
CA GLN A 10 37.40 -24.61 40.51
C GLN A 10 36.43 -23.58 39.97
N GLY A 11 36.14 -22.56 40.79
CA GLY A 11 35.36 -21.40 40.39
C GLY A 11 35.95 -20.69 39.18
N ALA A 12 35.09 -19.95 38.47
CA ALA A 12 35.43 -19.04 37.39
C ALA A 12 36.82 -18.42 37.58
N GLY A 13 37.71 -18.61 36.59
CA GLY A 13 39.13 -18.28 36.70
C GLY A 13 39.38 -16.91 37.34
N ALA A 14 39.87 -16.92 38.59
CA ALA A 14 40.12 -15.72 39.36
C ALA A 14 41.00 -14.73 38.56
N GLY A 15 40.50 -13.51 38.36
CA GLY A 15 41.25 -12.42 37.72
C GLY A 15 41.09 -12.27 36.20
N ARG A 16 40.07 -12.87 35.56
CA ARG A 16 39.76 -12.68 34.12
C ARG A 16 38.32 -12.21 33.91
N PRO A 17 38.03 -11.54 32.78
CA PRO A 17 36.67 -11.12 32.45
C PRO A 17 35.83 -12.36 32.16
N LEU A 18 34.57 -12.30 32.60
CA LEU A 18 33.56 -13.29 32.30
C LEU A 18 33.10 -13.10 30.85
N LEU A 19 33.29 -14.11 30.01
CA LEU A 19 32.86 -14.08 28.61
C LEU A 19 31.68 -15.03 28.45
N LEU A 20 30.53 -14.48 28.08
CA LEU A 20 29.26 -15.18 27.90
C LEU A 20 28.97 -15.23 26.40
N GLY A 21 29.47 -16.28 25.75
CA GLY A 21 29.21 -16.54 24.33
C GLY A 21 27.81 -17.07 24.11
N VAL A 22 27.03 -16.39 23.26
CA VAL A 22 25.61 -16.69 23.04
C VAL A 22 25.25 -16.86 21.57
N ARG A 23 24.07 -17.43 21.32
CA ARG A 23 23.28 -17.14 20.11
C ARG A 23 22.43 -15.90 20.44
N HIS A 24 22.42 -14.90 19.55
CA HIS A 24 21.73 -13.60 19.76
C HIS A 24 20.23 -13.71 20.10
N HIS A 25 19.64 -14.87 19.81
CA HIS A 25 18.26 -15.16 20.14
C HIS A 25 18.10 -16.62 20.56
N GLY A 26 17.68 -16.84 21.80
CA GLY A 26 17.49 -18.16 22.36
C GLY A 26 17.03 -18.08 23.82
N PRO A 27 15.87 -18.64 24.17
CA PRO A 27 15.26 -18.44 25.49
C PRO A 27 16.12 -18.97 26.65
N GLY A 28 16.75 -20.13 26.46
CA GLY A 28 17.67 -20.80 27.35
C GLY A 28 19.00 -20.08 27.43
N SER A 29 19.52 -19.56 26.32
CA SER A 29 20.70 -18.66 26.35
C SER A 29 20.45 -17.40 27.17
N ALA A 30 19.27 -16.80 27.01
CA ALA A 30 18.88 -15.60 27.73
C ALA A 30 18.73 -15.88 29.24
N ARG A 31 18.12 -17.01 29.61
CA ARG A 31 18.06 -17.49 31.00
C ARG A 31 19.44 -17.79 31.58
N ALA A 32 20.32 -18.44 30.81
CA ALA A 32 21.69 -18.76 31.22
C ALA A 32 22.52 -17.50 31.47
N VAL A 33 22.39 -16.47 30.61
CA VAL A 33 23.06 -15.18 30.82
C VAL A 33 22.58 -14.53 32.11
N ARG A 34 21.26 -14.49 32.36
CA ARG A 34 20.73 -13.97 33.62
C ARG A 34 21.28 -14.72 34.83
N ALA A 35 21.27 -16.05 34.80
CA ALA A 35 21.79 -16.88 35.88
C ALA A 35 23.31 -16.67 36.12
N ALA A 36 24.10 -16.54 35.05
CA ALA A 36 25.53 -16.26 35.15
C ALA A 36 25.82 -14.86 35.72
N LEU A 37 25.04 -13.84 35.32
CA LEU A 37 25.17 -12.49 35.86
C LEU A 37 24.74 -12.42 37.34
N ASP A 38 23.65 -13.10 37.71
CA ASP A 38 23.19 -13.21 39.11
C ASP A 38 24.25 -13.87 40.01
N ALA A 39 24.95 -14.88 39.49
CA ALA A 39 26.01 -15.60 40.21
C ALA A 39 27.32 -14.80 40.27
N ALA A 40 27.74 -14.17 39.18
CA ALA A 40 29.02 -13.47 39.09
C ALA A 40 29.00 -12.05 39.66
N ARG A 41 27.85 -11.37 39.59
CA ARG A 41 27.65 -9.96 39.99
C ARG A 41 28.76 -9.02 39.49
N PRO A 42 28.94 -8.91 38.16
CA PRO A 42 29.96 -8.03 37.60
C PRO A 42 29.69 -6.55 37.95
N ARG A 43 30.76 -5.75 37.93
CA ARG A 43 30.71 -4.29 38.10
C ARG A 43 30.39 -3.55 36.82
N THR A 44 30.48 -4.20 35.65
CA THR A 44 30.01 -3.68 34.36
C THR A 44 29.66 -4.83 33.43
N VAL A 45 28.69 -4.58 32.54
CA VAL A 45 28.28 -5.52 31.49
C VAL A 45 28.58 -4.91 30.13
N LEU A 46 29.36 -5.61 29.31
CA LEU A 46 29.65 -5.24 27.95
C LEU A 46 28.80 -6.10 27.02
N VAL A 47 28.12 -5.48 26.06
CA VAL A 47 27.19 -6.15 25.15
C VAL A 47 27.63 -5.93 23.71
N GLU A 48 27.52 -6.95 22.87
CA GLU A 48 27.73 -6.79 21.44
C GLU A 48 26.69 -5.86 20.83
N GLY A 49 27.15 -4.84 20.12
CA GLY A 49 26.34 -3.81 19.49
C GLY A 49 27.15 -2.54 19.25
N PRO A 50 26.59 -1.56 18.51
CA PRO A 50 27.31 -0.34 18.18
C PRO A 50 27.44 0.59 19.42
N PRO A 51 28.64 1.07 19.76
CA PRO A 51 28.88 1.97 20.90
C PRO A 51 28.11 3.28 20.84
N GLU A 52 27.72 3.74 19.65
CA GLU A 52 26.85 4.91 19.50
C GLU A 52 25.48 4.73 20.19
N ALA A 53 25.04 3.49 20.45
CA ALA A 53 23.79 3.18 21.13
C ALA A 53 23.87 3.23 22.67
N ASP A 54 25.04 3.50 23.27
CA ASP A 54 25.21 3.56 24.73
C ASP A 54 24.22 4.54 25.39
N ALA A 55 23.96 5.68 24.74
CA ALA A 55 23.02 6.68 25.22
C ALA A 55 21.55 6.22 25.20
N LEU A 56 21.23 5.16 24.45
CA LEU A 56 19.90 4.60 24.29
C LEU A 56 19.60 3.47 25.28
N ILE A 57 20.62 2.94 25.97
CA ILE A 57 20.48 1.84 26.95
C ILE A 57 19.42 2.16 28.02
N PRO A 58 19.35 3.37 28.62
CA PRO A 58 18.36 3.65 29.66
C PRO A 58 16.90 3.45 29.23
N LEU A 59 16.60 3.60 27.93
CA LEU A 59 15.24 3.39 27.40
C LEU A 59 14.79 1.92 27.49
N ALA A 60 15.73 0.96 27.58
CA ALA A 60 15.39 -0.44 27.79
C ALA A 60 14.73 -0.69 29.16
N ALA A 61 14.86 0.23 30.13
CA ALA A 61 14.19 0.15 31.43
C ALA A 61 12.73 0.64 31.40
N ASP A 62 12.33 1.39 30.37
CA ASP A 62 11.00 2.00 30.26
C ASP A 62 9.89 0.93 30.13
N GLU A 63 8.72 1.17 30.73
CA GLU A 63 7.59 0.23 30.71
C GLU A 63 6.90 0.13 29.35
N ASP A 64 6.98 1.19 28.54
CA ASP A 64 6.44 1.24 27.18
C ASP A 64 7.41 0.62 26.15
N MET A 65 8.63 0.24 26.57
CA MET A 65 9.60 -0.45 25.73
C MET A 65 9.34 -1.96 25.73
N ARG A 66 8.70 -2.45 24.66
CA ARG A 66 8.28 -3.85 24.53
C ARG A 66 8.90 -4.49 23.28
N PRO A 67 9.86 -5.41 23.42
CA PRO A 67 10.40 -6.15 22.28
C PRO A 67 9.31 -6.98 21.56
N PRO A 68 9.49 -7.31 20.27
CA PRO A 68 10.71 -7.13 19.48
C PRO A 68 10.96 -5.68 19.04
N VAL A 69 12.16 -5.18 19.30
CA VAL A 69 12.63 -3.83 18.91
C VAL A 69 13.98 -3.95 18.20
N ALA A 70 14.38 -2.94 17.45
CA ALA A 70 15.72 -2.91 16.85
C ALA A 70 16.41 -1.58 17.12
N LEU A 71 17.72 -1.62 17.32
CA LEU A 71 18.55 -0.42 17.12
C LEU A 71 18.61 -0.17 15.63
N LEU A 72 18.13 0.99 15.18
CA LEU A 72 18.28 1.50 13.83
C LEU A 72 19.45 2.48 13.82
N ALA A 73 20.52 2.17 13.08
CA ALA A 73 21.52 3.16 12.70
C ALA A 73 21.30 3.56 11.24
N HIS A 74 21.34 4.85 10.95
CA HIS A 74 21.30 5.35 9.58
C HIS A 74 22.34 6.44 9.34
N ALA A 75 22.80 6.56 8.09
CA ALA A 75 23.67 7.67 7.71
C ALA A 75 22.86 8.98 7.73
N VAL A 76 23.40 10.01 8.37
CA VAL A 76 22.71 11.31 8.53
C VAL A 76 22.39 11.96 7.17
N ASP A 77 23.31 11.84 6.21
CA ASP A 77 23.17 12.47 4.89
C ASP A 77 22.43 11.59 3.87
N GLU A 78 22.28 10.29 4.14
CA GLU A 78 21.64 9.29 3.26
C GLU A 78 20.85 8.28 4.14
N PRO A 79 19.68 8.65 4.71
CA PRO A 79 18.97 7.80 5.69
C PRO A 79 18.59 6.40 5.20
N GLY A 80 18.41 6.22 3.90
CA GLY A 80 18.19 4.91 3.28
C GLY A 80 19.35 3.92 3.47
N ARG A 81 20.56 4.41 3.73
CA ARG A 81 21.68 3.59 4.15
C ARG A 81 21.63 3.39 5.66
N SER A 82 21.07 2.26 6.05
CA SER A 82 20.77 1.91 7.43
C SER A 82 21.10 0.47 7.75
N ALA A 83 21.31 0.19 9.04
CA ALA A 83 21.53 -1.14 9.60
C ALA A 83 20.68 -1.31 10.85
N PHE A 84 20.28 -2.56 11.12
CA PHE A 84 19.43 -2.90 12.25
C PHE A 84 20.10 -3.96 13.13
N TRP A 85 19.97 -3.80 14.45
CA TRP A 85 20.30 -4.83 15.43
C TRP A 85 19.02 -5.20 16.18
N PRO A 86 18.27 -6.20 15.69
CA PRO A 86 17.02 -6.61 16.29
C PRO A 86 17.25 -7.33 17.62
N LEU A 87 16.38 -7.08 18.58
CA LEU A 87 16.37 -7.68 19.92
C LEU A 87 14.95 -8.11 20.28
N ALA A 88 14.84 -9.27 20.91
CA ALA A 88 13.59 -9.79 21.45
C ALA A 88 13.70 -9.99 22.96
N GLU A 89 12.58 -10.27 23.64
CA GLU A 89 12.60 -10.56 25.09
C GLU A 89 13.51 -11.75 25.43
N PHE A 90 13.65 -12.69 24.49
CA PHE A 90 14.50 -13.87 24.56
C PHE A 90 15.89 -13.67 23.92
N SER A 91 16.30 -12.43 23.67
CA SER A 91 17.69 -12.10 23.31
C SER A 91 18.55 -12.02 24.58
N PRO A 92 19.67 -12.77 24.66
CA PRO A 92 20.56 -12.70 25.83
C PRO A 92 21.15 -11.30 26.04
N GLU A 93 21.39 -10.54 24.98
CA GLU A 93 21.83 -9.15 25.00
C GLU A 93 20.77 -8.26 25.64
N TRP A 94 19.50 -8.42 25.26
CA TRP A 94 18.38 -7.70 25.87
C TRP A 94 18.28 -7.99 27.38
N VAL A 95 18.36 -9.26 27.76
CA VAL A 95 18.35 -9.69 29.15
C VAL A 95 19.55 -9.13 29.94
N ALA A 96 20.73 -9.06 29.32
CA ALA A 96 21.92 -8.48 29.93
C ALA A 96 21.77 -6.97 30.19
N LEU A 97 21.21 -6.22 29.23
CA LEU A 97 20.91 -4.80 29.39
C LEU A 97 19.88 -4.57 30.50
N ARG A 98 18.77 -5.33 30.50
CA ARG A 98 17.74 -5.27 31.54
C ARG A 98 18.30 -5.60 32.91
N TRP A 99 19.09 -6.66 33.02
CA TRP A 99 19.74 -7.05 34.28
C TRP A 99 20.65 -5.94 34.80
N ALA A 100 21.47 -5.34 33.93
CA ALA A 100 22.39 -4.28 34.32
C ALA A 100 21.62 -3.05 34.85
N LEU A 101 20.55 -2.64 34.17
CA LEU A 101 19.68 -1.53 34.59
C LEU A 101 18.97 -1.83 35.92
N GLU A 102 18.42 -3.04 36.08
CA GLU A 102 17.75 -3.48 37.31
C GLU A 102 18.69 -3.48 38.54
N HIS A 103 19.99 -3.69 38.33
CA HIS A 103 21.00 -3.75 39.39
C HIS A 103 21.85 -2.48 39.51
N GLY A 104 21.56 -1.43 38.71
CA GLY A 104 22.35 -0.19 38.68
C GLY A 104 23.81 -0.39 38.22
N VAL A 105 24.06 -1.43 37.44
CA VAL A 105 25.37 -1.77 36.87
C VAL A 105 25.53 -1.07 35.51
N PRO A 106 26.64 -0.36 35.24
CA PRO A 106 26.89 0.24 33.94
C PRO A 106 26.96 -0.81 32.82
N ALA A 107 26.20 -0.59 31.75
CA ALA A 107 26.28 -1.37 30.51
C ALA A 107 26.85 -0.53 29.37
N ARG A 108 27.63 -1.15 28.47
CA ARG A 108 28.21 -0.51 27.27
C ARG A 108 28.21 -1.47 26.09
N PHE A 109 27.97 -0.93 24.90
CA PHE A 109 28.13 -1.63 23.63
C PHE A 109 29.59 -1.62 23.18
N ILE A 110 30.07 -2.75 22.64
CA ILE A 110 31.51 -2.95 22.38
C ILE A 110 31.87 -3.45 20.98
N ASP A 111 30.91 -3.52 20.05
CA ASP A 111 31.18 -3.93 18.67
C ASP A 111 31.73 -2.75 17.84
N LEU A 112 32.14 -3.02 16.60
CA LEU A 112 32.64 -2.00 15.69
C LEU A 112 31.60 -0.87 15.53
N PRO A 113 32.02 0.40 15.65
CA PRO A 113 31.15 1.56 15.47
C PRO A 113 30.34 1.53 14.18
N ALA A 114 29.05 1.89 14.26
CA ALA A 114 28.14 1.92 13.11
C ALA A 114 28.65 2.85 11.99
N THR A 115 29.42 3.90 12.34
CA THR A 115 30.10 4.78 11.37
C THR A 115 30.98 4.03 10.37
N HIS A 116 31.59 2.92 10.77
CA HIS A 116 32.45 2.09 9.91
C HIS A 116 31.63 1.06 9.15
N THR A 117 30.71 0.38 9.84
CA THR A 117 29.78 -0.60 9.29
C THR A 117 29.01 -0.05 8.09
N LEU A 118 28.39 1.12 8.22
CA LEU A 118 27.64 1.76 7.13
C LEU A 118 28.53 2.37 6.04
N ALA A 119 29.80 2.66 6.33
CA ALA A 119 30.72 3.16 5.32
C ALA A 119 31.15 2.06 4.34
N TRP A 120 31.41 0.85 4.83
CA TRP A 120 31.78 -0.30 4.01
C TRP A 120 30.68 -0.77 3.04
N GLU A 121 29.40 -0.69 3.42
CA GLU A 121 28.28 -1.04 2.54
C GLU A 121 28.25 -0.19 1.26
N LYS A 122 28.70 1.07 1.34
CA LYS A 122 28.80 1.98 0.18
C LYS A 122 29.93 1.62 -0.77
N GLU A 123 31.02 1.06 -0.26
CA GLU A 123 32.17 0.63 -1.06
C GLU A 123 31.84 -0.68 -1.79
N GLY A 124 31.20 -1.64 -1.12
CA GLY A 124 30.75 -2.89 -1.74
C GLY A 124 29.69 -2.68 -2.85
N GLN A 125 28.80 -1.69 -2.71
CA GLN A 125 27.83 -1.33 -3.76
C GLN A 125 28.46 -0.63 -4.98
N LYS A 126 29.63 0.01 -4.83
CA LYS A 126 30.35 0.63 -5.95
C LYS A 126 31.12 -0.38 -6.81
N GLU A 127 31.41 -1.57 -6.26
CA GLU A 127 32.13 -2.65 -6.93
C GLU A 127 31.22 -3.72 -7.59
N GLY A 128 29.89 -3.60 -7.45
CA GLY A 128 28.93 -4.39 -8.21
C GLY A 128 28.93 -4.00 -9.71
N PRO A 129 28.68 -4.94 -10.65
CA PRO A 129 28.71 -4.64 -12.07
C PRO A 129 27.67 -3.57 -12.39
N ARG A 130 28.13 -2.41 -12.88
CA ARG A 130 27.25 -1.39 -13.43
C ARG A 130 26.50 -2.00 -14.63
N PRO A 131 25.18 -1.85 -14.75
CA PRO A 131 24.51 -2.15 -16.01
C PRO A 131 25.02 -1.12 -17.02
N GLU A 132 25.85 -1.58 -17.97
CA GLU A 132 26.29 -0.77 -19.08
C GLU A 132 25.06 -0.32 -19.87
N GLY A 133 24.97 0.99 -20.09
CA GLY A 133 23.91 1.61 -20.86
C GLY A 133 23.85 1.01 -22.26
N GLN A 134 22.66 0.54 -22.65
CA GLN A 134 22.38 0.18 -24.02
C GLN A 134 22.30 1.48 -24.83
N ASN A 135 23.31 1.67 -25.67
CA ASN A 135 23.30 2.62 -26.77
C ASN A 135 22.11 2.31 -27.70
N GLU A 136 21.42 3.38 -28.07
CA GLU A 136 20.55 3.44 -29.24
C GLU A 136 21.34 3.07 -30.50
N GLY A 137 20.73 2.24 -31.36
CA GLY A 137 21.29 1.84 -32.64
C GLY A 137 20.33 0.92 -33.40
N GLU A 138 19.52 1.52 -34.25
CA GLU A 138 18.62 0.86 -35.22
C GLU A 138 19.36 -0.14 -36.14
N SER A 139 18.72 -1.27 -36.47
CA SER A 139 18.36 -1.66 -37.85
C SER A 139 18.01 -3.15 -38.02
N GLY A 140 16.94 -3.40 -38.78
CA GLY A 140 16.90 -4.45 -39.81
C GLY A 140 16.39 -5.85 -39.44
N GLY A 141 15.17 -6.17 -39.90
CA GLY A 141 14.50 -7.46 -39.73
C GLY A 141 14.99 -8.62 -40.62
N GLY A 142 14.34 -9.79 -40.46
CA GLY A 142 14.49 -10.94 -41.35
C GLY A 142 13.98 -12.28 -40.78
N ASN A 143 12.83 -12.70 -41.29
CA ASN A 143 12.03 -13.92 -41.09
C ASN A 143 12.77 -15.29 -41.22
N GLY A 144 12.22 -16.36 -40.62
CA GLY A 144 12.36 -17.74 -41.12
C GLY A 144 12.51 -18.86 -40.08
N GLY A 145 11.45 -19.66 -39.89
CA GLY A 145 11.38 -20.74 -38.89
C GLY A 145 12.08 -22.07 -39.24
N GLY A 146 12.14 -22.97 -38.24
CA GLY A 146 12.58 -24.36 -38.37
C GLY A 146 12.43 -25.14 -37.06
N ASN A 147 11.48 -26.06 -37.03
CA ASN A 147 11.12 -26.97 -35.94
C ASN A 147 12.19 -28.06 -35.70
N GLY A 148 12.46 -28.40 -34.43
CA GLY A 148 13.30 -29.54 -34.04
C GLY A 148 13.33 -29.73 -32.52
N GLY A 149 12.49 -30.64 -32.02
CA GLY A 149 12.25 -30.84 -30.59
C GLY A 149 13.39 -31.47 -29.78
N GLY A 150 13.32 -31.29 -28.46
CA GLY A 150 14.12 -32.02 -27.49
C GLY A 150 14.24 -31.30 -26.15
N ASN A 151 13.55 -31.84 -25.15
CA ASN A 151 13.75 -31.63 -23.70
C ASN A 151 13.19 -30.32 -23.09
N GLY A 152 12.01 -30.44 -22.47
CA GLY A 152 11.44 -29.41 -21.61
C GLY A 152 12.23 -29.29 -20.30
N GLY A 153 13.28 -28.47 -20.34
CA GLY A 153 13.98 -27.98 -19.16
C GLY A 153 13.16 -26.87 -18.50
N THR A 154 12.88 -27.07 -17.21
CA THR A 154 12.36 -26.10 -16.27
C THR A 154 13.20 -24.82 -16.31
N SER A 155 12.63 -23.72 -16.82
CA SER A 155 13.22 -22.40 -16.74
C SER A 155 13.33 -22.00 -15.27
N GLY A 156 14.56 -21.70 -14.87
CA GLY A 156 15.03 -21.64 -13.49
C GLY A 156 14.27 -20.65 -12.63
N GLU A 157 13.83 -21.18 -11.49
CA GLU A 157 13.77 -20.44 -10.24
C GLU A 157 15.13 -19.76 -10.03
N ASP A 158 15.12 -18.44 -9.85
CA ASP A 158 16.25 -17.70 -9.33
C ASP A 158 16.58 -18.26 -7.93
N ALA A 159 17.46 -19.26 -7.93
CA ALA A 159 18.07 -19.81 -6.73
C ALA A 159 18.79 -18.67 -6.01
N PRO A 160 18.48 -18.39 -4.73
CA PRO A 160 19.23 -17.41 -3.95
C PRO A 160 20.67 -17.89 -3.86
N GLY A 161 21.60 -16.95 -4.10
CA GLY A 161 23.03 -17.21 -4.17
C GLY A 161 23.58 -17.89 -2.92
N PHE A 162 23.74 -19.21 -3.00
CA PHE A 162 24.62 -19.98 -2.13
C PHE A 162 26.06 -19.64 -2.47
N GLY A 163 26.59 -18.62 -1.78
CA GLY A 163 27.99 -18.23 -1.82
C GLY A 163 28.68 -18.43 -0.47
N GLU A 164 28.47 -19.54 0.22
CA GLU A 164 29.11 -19.80 1.51
C GLU A 164 29.65 -21.23 1.60
N GLY A 165 30.77 -21.45 0.91
CA GLY A 165 31.70 -22.48 1.37
C GLY A 165 32.22 -22.06 2.75
N VAL A 166 32.39 -23.00 3.66
CA VAL A 166 33.36 -22.79 4.74
C VAL A 166 32.76 -22.21 6.05
N ARG A 167 32.07 -21.08 5.91
CA ARG A 167 32.21 -19.96 6.87
C ARG A 167 30.92 -19.27 7.34
N GLY A 168 29.76 -19.53 6.74
CA GLY A 168 28.52 -18.78 7.00
C GLY A 168 27.76 -19.12 8.29
N ASP A 169 27.75 -20.41 8.67
CA ASP A 169 26.96 -20.89 9.82
C ASP A 169 27.76 -21.84 10.72
N PRO A 170 28.45 -21.31 11.76
CA PRO A 170 29.15 -22.11 12.75
C PRO A 170 28.23 -23.11 13.47
N LEU A 171 26.96 -22.75 13.69
CA LEU A 171 25.99 -23.62 14.38
C LEU A 171 25.56 -24.76 13.47
N GLY A 172 25.30 -24.48 12.19
CA GLY A 172 24.95 -25.50 11.22
C GLY A 172 26.05 -26.52 10.97
N ARG A 173 27.32 -26.13 11.06
CA ARG A 173 28.43 -27.09 11.06
C ARG A 173 28.44 -27.99 12.30
N LEU A 174 28.24 -27.42 13.49
CA LEU A 174 28.18 -28.22 14.72
C LEU A 174 27.01 -29.21 14.67
N ALA A 175 25.87 -28.75 14.18
CA ALA A 175 24.69 -29.58 13.96
C ALA A 175 24.99 -30.73 12.98
N ALA A 176 25.56 -30.43 11.81
CA ALA A 176 25.90 -31.43 10.80
C ALA A 176 26.90 -32.47 11.33
N VAL A 177 27.93 -32.04 12.06
CA VAL A 177 28.91 -32.95 12.69
C VAL A 177 28.25 -33.82 13.78
N ALA A 178 27.28 -33.27 14.50
CA ALA A 178 26.49 -34.00 15.48
C ALA A 178 25.40 -34.90 14.85
N GLY A 179 25.28 -34.93 13.52
CA GLY A 179 24.29 -35.74 12.79
C GLY A 179 22.89 -35.13 12.73
N TYR A 180 22.75 -33.84 12.99
CA TYR A 180 21.50 -33.09 12.84
C TYR A 180 21.40 -32.48 11.44
N ASP A 181 20.21 -32.54 10.88
CA ASP A 181 19.80 -31.92 9.61
C ASP A 181 19.36 -30.46 9.79
N ASP A 182 19.02 -30.07 11.02
CA ASP A 182 18.56 -28.74 11.39
C ASP A 182 19.42 -28.13 12.53
N PRO A 183 20.10 -26.99 12.28
CA PRO A 183 20.89 -26.27 13.28
C PRO A 183 20.08 -25.79 14.48
N GLU A 184 18.84 -25.36 14.29
CA GLU A 184 17.97 -24.90 15.39
C GLU A 184 17.64 -26.08 16.32
N ARG A 185 17.36 -27.25 15.74
CA ARG A 185 17.07 -28.46 16.49
C ARG A 185 18.24 -28.95 17.34
N TRP A 186 19.46 -28.91 16.77
CA TRP A 186 20.67 -29.22 17.53
C TRP A 186 20.83 -28.26 18.72
N TRP A 187 20.60 -26.97 18.49
CA TRP A 187 20.68 -25.94 19.54
C TRP A 187 19.64 -26.15 20.64
N GLU A 188 18.39 -26.46 20.28
CA GLU A 188 17.33 -26.79 21.23
C GLU A 188 17.75 -27.93 22.18
N ASP A 189 18.27 -29.03 21.62
CA ASP A 189 18.60 -30.23 22.39
C ASP A 189 19.86 -30.06 23.25
N VAL A 190 20.86 -29.33 22.75
CA VAL A 190 22.17 -29.21 23.40
C VAL A 190 22.25 -28.02 24.35
N VAL A 191 21.55 -26.92 24.09
CA VAL A 191 21.65 -25.67 24.87
C VAL A 191 20.34 -25.37 25.60
N GLU A 192 19.21 -25.36 24.89
CA GLU A 192 17.93 -24.89 25.43
C GLU A 192 17.36 -25.85 26.49
N HIS A 193 17.40 -27.15 26.23
CA HIS A 193 16.87 -28.19 27.13
C HIS A 193 17.77 -28.51 28.34
N ARG A 194 19.03 -28.03 28.39
CA ARG A 194 19.94 -28.27 29.54
C ARG A 194 19.72 -27.34 30.74
N SER A 195 19.03 -26.21 30.53
CA SER A 195 18.96 -25.11 31.49
C SER A 195 18.05 -25.36 32.72
N THR A 196 17.33 -26.48 32.80
CA THR A 196 16.41 -26.75 33.92
C THR A 196 17.07 -27.44 35.12
N GLY A 197 18.38 -27.71 35.10
CA GLY A 197 19.06 -28.40 36.20
C GLY A 197 20.58 -28.23 36.32
N ALA A 198 21.21 -27.30 35.59
CA ALA A 198 22.64 -27.08 35.71
C ALA A 198 23.00 -26.50 37.09
N LYS A 199 23.73 -27.26 37.91
CA LYS A 199 24.28 -26.79 39.20
C LYS A 199 25.30 -25.66 39.03
N ASP A 200 25.89 -25.55 37.85
CA ASP A 200 26.89 -24.53 37.50
C ASP A 200 26.34 -23.63 36.35
N PRO A 201 26.04 -22.35 36.62
CA PRO A 201 25.53 -21.42 35.61
C PRO A 201 26.55 -21.06 34.53
N PHE A 202 27.84 -21.36 34.71
CA PHE A 202 28.91 -21.03 33.76
C PHE A 202 29.20 -22.14 32.74
N ALA A 203 28.79 -23.38 33.03
CA ALA A 203 29.11 -24.56 32.22
C ALA A 203 28.66 -24.47 30.74
N PRO A 204 27.47 -23.94 30.40
CA PRO A 204 27.05 -23.81 29.00
C PRO A 204 28.01 -22.93 28.17
N PHE A 205 28.50 -21.83 28.77
CA PHE A 205 29.40 -20.89 28.10
C PHE A 205 30.78 -21.48 27.87
N ALA A 206 31.29 -22.28 28.82
CA ALA A 206 32.56 -22.98 28.66
C ALA A 206 32.50 -24.01 27.52
N ALA A 207 31.39 -24.76 27.42
CA ALA A 207 31.19 -25.73 26.36
C ALA A 207 31.07 -25.07 24.97
N LEU A 208 30.37 -23.94 24.88
CA LEU A 208 30.28 -23.16 23.63
C LEU A 208 31.62 -22.53 23.24
N GLU A 209 32.39 -22.03 24.21
CA GLU A 209 33.74 -21.49 23.99
C GLU A 209 34.66 -22.56 23.37
N GLU A 210 34.64 -23.79 23.92
CA GLU A 210 35.42 -24.92 23.40
C GLU A 210 35.00 -25.31 21.97
N ALA A 211 33.70 -25.45 21.72
CA ALA A 211 33.17 -25.79 20.42
C ALA A 211 33.54 -24.76 19.34
N MET A 212 33.38 -23.46 19.63
CA MET A 212 33.74 -22.38 18.71
C MET A 212 35.26 -22.28 18.50
N GLY A 213 36.05 -22.58 19.53
CA GLY A 213 37.50 -22.70 19.42
C GLY A 213 37.91 -23.79 18.41
N ALA A 214 37.35 -24.99 18.55
CA ALA A 214 37.61 -26.11 17.66
C ALA A 214 37.21 -25.81 16.20
N LEU A 215 36.04 -25.17 15.99
CA LEU A 215 35.62 -24.74 14.65
C LEU A 215 36.57 -23.73 14.03
N ARG A 216 37.06 -22.75 14.80
CA ARG A 216 38.01 -21.74 14.31
C ARG A 216 39.35 -22.38 13.92
N GLU A 217 39.81 -23.39 14.66
CA GLU A 217 41.03 -24.14 14.34
C GLU A 217 40.86 -24.98 13.07
N ALA A 218 39.72 -25.66 12.92
CA ALA A 218 39.38 -26.40 11.70
C ALA A 218 39.25 -25.46 10.48
N GLY A 219 38.54 -24.33 10.61
CA GLY A 219 38.39 -23.37 9.51
C GLY A 219 39.69 -22.65 9.13
N ALA A 220 40.60 -22.44 10.09
CA ALA A 220 41.92 -21.85 9.82
C ALA A 220 42.83 -22.79 9.02
N THR A 221 42.65 -24.11 9.15
CA THR A 221 43.41 -25.10 8.37
C THR A 221 42.86 -25.29 6.95
N GLU A 222 41.55 -25.11 6.74
CA GLU A 222 40.90 -25.26 5.43
C GLU A 222 41.04 -24.03 4.51
N ALA A 223 41.18 -22.81 5.06
CA ALA A 223 40.89 -21.60 4.30
C ALA A 223 42.06 -20.61 4.11
N GLY A 224 43.31 -21.07 4.19
CA GLY A 224 44.46 -20.27 3.71
C GLY A 224 44.66 -18.91 4.39
N GLY A 225 44.29 -18.77 5.67
CA GLY A 225 44.74 -17.67 6.54
C GLY A 225 44.06 -16.30 6.40
N ASN A 226 43.23 -16.04 5.38
CA ASN A 226 42.53 -14.75 5.27
C ASN A 226 41.15 -14.84 5.95
N GLY A 227 41.07 -14.36 7.20
CA GLY A 227 39.79 -14.04 7.85
C GLY A 227 39.12 -12.86 7.13
N ASP A 228 37.80 -12.71 7.29
CA ASP A 228 37.11 -11.51 6.82
C ASP A 228 37.70 -10.29 7.53
N ASP A 229 38.25 -9.35 6.77
CA ASP A 229 38.88 -8.13 7.30
C ASP A 229 37.92 -7.34 8.20
N ARG A 230 36.60 -7.43 7.93
CA ARG A 230 35.55 -6.83 8.75
C ARG A 230 35.45 -7.48 10.12
N GLU A 231 35.44 -8.81 10.18
CA GLU A 231 35.37 -9.58 11.43
C GLU A 231 36.60 -9.35 12.30
N LEU A 232 37.80 -9.32 11.69
CA LEU A 232 39.04 -9.00 12.40
C LEU A 232 39.03 -7.60 13.01
N ALA A 233 38.45 -6.61 12.31
CA ALA A 233 38.27 -5.26 12.83
C ALA A 233 37.27 -5.21 14.00
N ARG A 234 36.14 -5.92 13.92
CA ARG A 234 35.17 -6.05 15.02
C ARG A 234 35.83 -6.61 16.27
N GLU A 235 36.51 -7.75 16.15
CA GLU A 235 37.20 -8.38 17.27
C GLU A 235 38.31 -7.50 17.87
N ALA A 236 39.05 -6.76 17.02
CA ALA A 236 40.08 -5.83 17.47
C ALA A 236 39.48 -4.68 18.29
N TYR A 237 38.35 -4.13 17.85
CA TYR A 237 37.63 -3.09 18.58
C TYR A 237 37.09 -3.63 19.92
N MET A 238 36.40 -4.78 19.92
CA MET A 238 35.91 -5.44 21.13
C MET A 238 37.04 -5.68 22.14
N ARG A 239 38.19 -6.21 21.72
CA ARG A 239 39.36 -6.41 22.60
C ARG A 239 39.88 -5.11 23.19
N ILE A 240 39.82 -3.99 22.47
CA ILE A 240 40.21 -2.68 23.00
C ILE A 240 39.24 -2.22 24.08
N GLN A 241 37.93 -2.37 23.85
CA GLN A 241 36.89 -1.98 24.81
C GLN A 241 36.92 -2.84 26.08
N VAL A 242 37.08 -4.16 25.95
CA VAL A 242 37.25 -5.06 27.09
C VAL A 242 38.45 -4.64 27.93
N ARG A 243 39.62 -4.36 27.32
CA ARG A 243 40.80 -3.89 28.06
C ARG A 243 40.56 -2.53 28.75
N ALA A 244 39.77 -1.64 28.16
CA ALA A 244 39.42 -0.37 28.76
C ALA A 244 38.55 -0.59 30.02
N ALA A 245 37.50 -1.40 29.90
CA ALA A 245 36.63 -1.76 31.02
C ALA A 245 37.38 -2.48 32.14
N GLN A 246 38.32 -3.38 31.83
CA GLN A 246 39.14 -4.06 32.84
C GLN A 246 40.02 -3.09 33.64
N ARG A 247 40.49 -1.99 33.04
CA ARG A 247 41.26 -0.96 33.76
C ARG A 247 40.38 -0.16 34.71
N GLU A 248 39.12 0.06 34.34
CA GLU A 248 38.16 0.86 35.10
C GLU A 248 37.50 0.04 36.23
N PHE A 249 37.12 -1.21 35.94
CA PHE A 249 36.30 -2.06 36.81
C PHE A 249 37.00 -3.34 37.26
N GLY A 250 38.33 -3.44 37.08
CA GLY A 250 39.09 -4.66 37.39
C GLY A 250 38.77 -5.83 36.45
N SER A 251 39.70 -6.78 36.33
CA SER A 251 39.55 -7.88 35.37
C SER A 251 38.40 -8.83 35.69
N ASP A 252 38.13 -9.08 36.96
CA ASP A 252 37.06 -9.93 37.48
C ASP A 252 35.70 -9.21 37.59
N GLY A 253 35.68 -7.88 37.45
CA GLY A 253 34.47 -7.07 37.49
C GLY A 253 33.79 -6.87 36.14
N VAL A 254 34.30 -7.45 35.05
CA VAL A 254 33.76 -7.26 33.70
C VAL A 254 33.09 -8.55 33.21
N ALA A 255 31.82 -8.44 32.81
CA ALA A 255 31.13 -9.46 32.02
C ALA A 255 30.96 -8.98 30.57
N VAL A 256 31.10 -9.89 29.61
CA VAL A 256 30.92 -9.63 28.18
C VAL A 256 29.87 -10.58 27.63
N VAL A 257 28.83 -10.08 26.99
CA VAL A 257 27.81 -10.85 26.28
C VAL A 257 27.97 -10.57 24.78
N CYS A 258 28.36 -11.59 24.03
CA CYS A 258 28.57 -11.50 22.59
C CYS A 258 28.31 -12.84 21.91
N GLY A 259 28.19 -12.82 20.58
CA GLY A 259 28.10 -14.00 19.75
C GLY A 259 29.21 -15.00 20.12
N ALA A 260 28.83 -16.27 20.33
CA ALA A 260 29.76 -17.30 20.79
C ALA A 260 31.00 -17.45 19.90
N TRP A 261 30.86 -17.12 18.61
CA TRP A 261 31.96 -17.05 17.66
C TRP A 261 33.10 -16.14 18.12
N HIS A 262 32.81 -14.99 18.73
CA HIS A 262 33.83 -14.01 19.12
C HIS A 262 34.61 -14.39 20.39
N VAL A 263 34.06 -15.25 21.26
CA VAL A 263 34.65 -15.55 22.58
C VAL A 263 36.10 -16.06 22.49
N PRO A 264 36.44 -17.05 21.64
CA PRO A 264 37.84 -17.48 21.48
C PRO A 264 38.77 -16.35 21.03
N ALA A 265 38.30 -15.41 20.21
CA ALA A 265 39.09 -14.27 19.76
C ALA A 265 39.32 -13.23 20.86
N LEU A 266 38.35 -13.04 21.77
CA LEU A 266 38.50 -12.15 22.92
C LEU A 266 39.43 -12.74 23.99
N ARG A 267 39.57 -14.08 24.05
CA ARG A 267 40.53 -14.77 24.93
C ARG A 267 41.99 -14.66 24.46
N ARG A 268 42.22 -14.48 23.16
CA ARG A 268 43.57 -14.43 22.57
C ARG A 268 44.37 -13.24 23.09
N LYS A 269 45.64 -13.48 23.40
CA LYS A 269 46.60 -12.43 23.76
C LYS A 269 47.13 -11.74 22.50
N VAL A 270 46.45 -10.67 22.09
CA VAL A 270 46.88 -9.83 20.97
C VAL A 270 47.50 -8.52 21.50
N ALA A 271 48.56 -8.03 20.86
CA ALA A 271 49.15 -6.75 21.21
C ALA A 271 48.21 -5.60 20.83
N VAL A 272 48.04 -4.61 21.72
CA VAL A 272 47.15 -3.44 21.47
C VAL A 272 47.56 -2.67 20.20
N ALA A 273 48.85 -2.65 19.85
CA ALA A 273 49.35 -2.03 18.63
C ALA A 273 48.83 -2.73 17.36
N ALA A 274 48.70 -4.07 17.38
CA ALA A 274 48.15 -4.84 16.27
C ALA A 274 46.65 -4.57 16.10
N ASP A 275 45.88 -4.57 17.20
CA ASP A 275 44.46 -4.22 17.17
C ASP A 275 44.24 -2.80 16.61
N ARG A 276 45.06 -1.82 17.04
CA ARG A 276 45.01 -0.45 16.52
C ARG A 276 45.37 -0.33 15.05
N ALA A 277 46.22 -1.22 14.53
CA ALA A 277 46.58 -1.22 13.11
C ALA A 277 45.39 -1.63 12.24
N LEU A 278 44.61 -2.64 12.66
CA LEU A 278 43.40 -3.10 11.96
C LEU A 278 42.30 -2.02 11.90
N LEU A 279 42.24 -1.14 12.90
CA LEU A 279 41.24 -0.06 12.97
C LEU A 279 41.69 1.23 12.28
N LYS A 280 42.95 1.31 11.84
CA LYS A 280 43.51 2.54 11.26
C LYS A 280 43.10 2.66 9.80
N GLY A 281 42.53 3.81 9.44
CA GLY A 281 42.18 4.11 8.04
C GLY A 281 40.83 3.55 7.60
N LEU A 282 40.04 2.97 8.50
CA LEU A 282 38.70 2.51 8.19
C LEU A 282 37.80 3.67 7.70
N PRO A 283 36.98 3.47 6.67
CA PRO A 283 36.09 4.49 6.12
C PRO A 283 35.03 4.87 7.16
N LYS A 284 34.56 6.12 7.13
CA LYS A 284 33.63 6.67 8.15
C LYS A 284 32.49 7.44 7.51
N VAL A 285 31.32 7.37 8.13
CA VAL A 285 30.20 8.28 7.87
C VAL A 285 29.54 8.74 9.17
N ARG A 286 28.95 9.94 9.19
CA ARG A 286 28.11 10.37 10.30
C ARG A 286 26.86 9.51 10.38
N VAL A 287 26.58 8.99 11.56
CA VAL A 287 25.44 8.12 11.85
C VAL A 287 24.61 8.70 12.97
N ASP A 288 23.31 8.42 12.94
CA ASP A 288 22.39 8.64 14.05
C ASP A 288 21.70 7.32 14.39
N LEU A 289 21.37 7.12 15.67
CA LEU A 289 20.83 5.86 16.18
C LEU A 289 19.56 6.08 17.00
N THR A 290 18.60 5.16 16.84
CA THR A 290 17.40 5.12 17.68
C THR A 290 16.83 3.71 17.83
N TRP A 291 15.90 3.52 18.77
CA TRP A 291 15.05 2.35 18.86
C TRP A 291 13.86 2.47 17.90
N VAL A 292 13.59 1.40 17.16
CA VAL A 292 12.37 1.28 16.34
C VAL A 292 11.61 0.00 16.68
N PRO A 293 10.28 0.00 16.57
CA PRO A 293 9.48 -1.22 16.61
C PRO A 293 9.97 -2.24 15.58
N TRP A 294 10.05 -3.50 15.99
CA TRP A 294 10.40 -4.61 15.10
C TRP A 294 9.28 -5.65 15.08
N THR A 295 9.35 -6.63 14.19
CA THR A 295 8.34 -7.69 14.11
C THR A 295 8.95 -9.08 14.20
N HIS A 296 8.19 -10.05 14.71
CA HIS A 296 8.57 -11.46 14.66
C HIS A 296 8.81 -11.94 13.22
N ARG A 297 7.96 -11.58 12.25
CA ARG A 297 8.19 -11.91 10.83
C ARG A 297 9.54 -11.40 10.31
N ARG A 298 9.99 -10.24 10.78
CA ARG A 298 11.30 -9.67 10.39
C ARG A 298 12.46 -10.33 11.13
N LEU A 299 12.26 -10.81 12.36
CA LEU A 299 13.23 -11.70 13.02
C LEU A 299 13.47 -12.98 12.20
N ALA A 300 12.42 -13.51 11.56
CA ALA A 300 12.49 -14.77 10.83
C ALA A 300 13.08 -14.74 9.43
N ARG A 301 13.28 -13.55 8.85
CA ARG A 301 13.83 -13.45 7.51
C ARG A 301 15.34 -13.78 7.53
N ALA A 302 15.74 -14.79 6.76
CA ALA A 302 17.15 -15.05 6.46
C ALA A 302 17.66 -14.01 5.44
N GLY A 303 18.68 -13.23 5.82
CA GLY A 303 19.33 -12.24 4.96
C GLY A 303 18.68 -10.84 4.92
N GLY A 304 19.52 -9.82 4.72
CA GLY A 304 19.15 -8.39 4.78
C GLY A 304 19.25 -7.82 6.19
N TYR A 305 18.10 -7.56 6.81
CA TYR A 305 17.95 -6.92 8.13
C TYR A 305 17.38 -7.84 9.22
N GLY A 306 17.14 -9.12 8.92
CA GLY A 306 16.54 -10.09 9.84
C GLY A 306 17.55 -10.75 10.79
N ALA A 307 17.04 -11.37 11.85
CA ALA A 307 17.84 -12.07 12.86
C ALA A 307 18.18 -13.52 12.48
N GLY A 308 17.56 -14.06 11.43
CA GLY A 308 17.77 -15.44 10.98
C GLY A 308 17.24 -16.50 11.95
N ILE A 309 16.12 -16.22 12.63
CA ILE A 309 15.48 -17.15 13.56
C ILE A 309 14.22 -17.70 12.92
N ASP A 310 14.12 -18.98 12.61
CA ASP A 310 12.97 -19.46 11.81
C ASP A 310 11.63 -19.44 12.59
N SER A 311 11.70 -19.47 13.92
CA SER A 311 10.55 -19.69 14.80
C SER A 311 10.44 -18.72 16.00
N PRO A 312 10.42 -17.39 15.79
CA PRO A 312 10.45 -16.40 16.87
C PRO A 312 9.24 -16.47 17.80
N GLY A 313 8.05 -16.80 17.29
CA GLY A 313 6.85 -16.97 18.12
C GLY A 313 6.90 -18.21 19.01
N TRP A 314 7.55 -19.29 18.56
CA TRP A 314 7.85 -20.46 19.39
C TRP A 314 8.85 -20.13 20.50
N TYR A 315 9.95 -19.43 20.19
CA TYR A 315 10.94 -19.04 21.20
C TYR A 315 10.40 -18.03 22.21
N ALA A 316 9.58 -17.07 21.77
CA ALA A 316 8.86 -16.17 22.67
C ALA A 316 7.96 -16.97 23.64
N HIS A 317 7.26 -17.98 23.13
CA HIS A 317 6.46 -18.87 23.96
C HIS A 317 7.31 -19.66 24.97
N LEU A 318 8.40 -20.28 24.54
CA LEU A 318 9.30 -21.00 25.44
C LEU A 318 9.89 -20.10 26.53
N PHE A 319 10.19 -18.83 26.20
CA PHE A 319 10.68 -17.85 27.16
C PHE A 319 9.62 -17.47 28.19
N GLY A 320 8.42 -17.11 27.74
CA GLY A 320 7.32 -16.64 28.59
C GLY A 320 6.58 -17.75 29.36
N ALA A 321 6.68 -19.01 28.93
CA ALA A 321 6.07 -20.16 29.60
C ALA A 321 7.13 -21.11 30.18
N PRO A 322 7.74 -20.78 31.34
CA PRO A 322 8.75 -21.62 31.97
C PRO A 322 8.19 -22.96 32.49
N ASP A 323 6.90 -23.02 32.80
CA ASP A 323 6.20 -24.22 33.24
C ASP A 323 5.27 -24.77 32.15
N ARG A 324 5.32 -26.10 31.94
CA ARG A 324 4.45 -26.83 31.00
C ARG A 324 4.41 -26.22 29.59
N PRO A 325 5.58 -26.01 28.95
CA PRO A 325 5.66 -25.29 27.68
C PRO A 325 4.88 -25.98 26.56
N VAL A 326 4.91 -27.32 26.50
CA VAL A 326 4.23 -28.10 25.45
C VAL A 326 2.71 -28.01 25.61
N GLU A 327 2.18 -28.18 26.82
CA GLU A 327 0.73 -28.15 27.03
C GLU A 327 0.15 -26.76 26.80
N ARG A 328 0.84 -25.71 27.24
CA ARG A 328 0.44 -24.32 26.98
C ARG A 328 0.51 -23.98 25.49
N TRP A 329 1.52 -24.48 24.78
CA TRP A 329 1.64 -24.29 23.33
C TRP A 329 0.47 -24.91 22.59
N LEU A 330 0.19 -26.20 22.83
CA LEU A 330 -0.89 -26.92 22.15
C LEU A 330 -2.27 -26.36 22.54
N THR A 331 -2.41 -25.83 23.75
CA THR A 331 -3.61 -25.06 24.14
C THR A 331 -3.75 -23.78 23.32
N LYS A 332 -2.65 -23.04 23.11
CA LYS A 332 -2.64 -21.81 22.27
C LYS A 332 -3.01 -22.12 20.82
N VAL A 333 -2.50 -23.23 20.27
CA VAL A 333 -2.86 -23.72 18.93
C VAL A 333 -4.35 -24.05 18.86
N ALA A 334 -4.89 -24.76 19.85
CA ALA A 334 -6.31 -25.08 19.89
C ALA A 334 -7.20 -23.84 19.96
N VAL A 335 -6.79 -22.80 20.70
CA VAL A 335 -7.51 -21.51 20.75
C VAL A 335 -7.52 -20.83 19.38
N LEU A 336 -6.38 -20.78 18.69
CA LEU A 336 -6.30 -20.23 17.34
C LEU A 336 -7.22 -20.97 16.37
N LEU A 337 -7.14 -22.31 16.34
CA LEU A 337 -7.96 -23.11 15.43
C LEU A 337 -9.46 -22.93 15.71
N ARG A 338 -9.88 -22.83 16.98
CA ARG A 338 -11.28 -22.53 17.34
C ARG A 338 -11.73 -21.15 16.89
N ALA A 339 -10.86 -20.15 16.90
CA ALA A 339 -11.17 -18.80 16.42
C ALA A 339 -11.44 -18.78 14.90
N GLU A 340 -10.90 -19.75 14.17
CA GLU A 340 -11.14 -20.00 12.74
C GLU A 340 -12.20 -21.10 12.52
N ASP A 341 -13.16 -21.21 13.44
CA ASP A 341 -14.31 -22.13 13.40
C ASP A 341 -13.94 -23.62 13.27
N ARG A 342 -12.73 -24.04 13.69
CA ARG A 342 -12.35 -25.47 13.75
C ARG A 342 -12.73 -26.10 15.08
N VAL A 343 -13.30 -27.29 15.01
CA VAL A 343 -13.75 -28.04 16.19
C VAL A 343 -12.59 -28.77 16.86
N VAL A 344 -11.87 -28.08 17.75
CA VAL A 344 -10.79 -28.67 18.55
C VAL A 344 -11.26 -28.88 20.00
N SER A 345 -11.34 -30.13 20.47
CA SER A 345 -11.73 -30.44 21.87
C SER A 345 -10.53 -30.47 22.80
N SER A 346 -10.76 -30.45 24.13
CA SER A 346 -9.68 -30.67 25.10
C SER A 346 -9.07 -32.08 25.00
N ALA A 347 -9.83 -33.07 24.53
CA ALA A 347 -9.30 -34.41 24.27
C ALA A 347 -8.27 -34.40 23.13
N HIS A 348 -8.47 -33.59 22.09
CA HIS A 348 -7.48 -33.40 21.03
C HIS A 348 -6.19 -32.78 21.57
N VAL A 349 -6.26 -31.82 22.49
CA VAL A 349 -5.06 -31.23 23.10
C VAL A 349 -4.30 -32.25 23.95
N ILE A 350 -5.01 -33.03 24.79
CA ILE A 350 -4.39 -34.09 25.60
C ILE A 350 -3.68 -35.12 24.72
N GLU A 351 -4.34 -35.55 23.63
CA GLU A 351 -3.75 -36.50 22.69
C GLU A 351 -2.58 -35.91 21.92
N ALA A 352 -2.63 -34.63 21.52
CA ALA A 352 -1.52 -33.95 20.87
C ALA A 352 -0.29 -33.84 21.80
N VAL A 353 -0.50 -33.56 23.10
CA VAL A 353 0.60 -33.55 24.09
C VAL A 353 1.23 -34.93 24.19
N ARG A 354 0.40 -35.97 24.39
CA ARG A 354 0.85 -37.37 24.47
C ARG A 354 1.62 -37.80 23.22
N LEU A 355 1.15 -37.39 22.05
CA LEU A 355 1.81 -37.70 20.78
C LEU A 355 3.15 -36.96 20.65
N ALA A 356 3.22 -35.68 21.00
CA ALA A 356 4.47 -34.92 20.98
C ALA A 356 5.54 -35.53 21.90
N GLU A 357 5.15 -35.96 23.12
CA GLU A 357 6.02 -36.68 24.05
C GLU A 357 6.48 -38.04 23.49
N THR A 358 5.56 -38.79 22.86
CA THR A 358 5.89 -40.07 22.23
C THR A 358 6.87 -39.88 21.07
N LEU A 359 6.65 -38.86 20.23
CA LEU A 359 7.55 -38.54 19.12
C LEU A 359 8.94 -38.13 19.63
N ALA A 360 9.02 -37.35 20.71
CA ALA A 360 10.28 -36.97 21.32
C ALA A 360 11.05 -38.22 21.80
N ALA A 361 10.38 -39.12 22.52
CA ALA A 361 10.98 -40.38 22.98
C ALA A 361 11.44 -41.27 21.81
N LEU A 362 10.64 -41.41 20.76
CA LEU A 362 11.01 -42.18 19.56
C LEU A 362 12.22 -41.59 18.83
N ARG A 363 12.38 -40.27 18.88
CA ARG A 363 13.51 -39.54 18.27
C ARG A 363 14.71 -39.40 19.20
N GLY A 364 14.65 -39.98 20.41
CA GLY A 364 15.74 -39.90 21.40
C GLY A 364 15.94 -38.50 21.98
N ARG A 365 14.94 -37.62 21.90
CA ARG A 365 15.01 -36.25 22.41
C ARG A 365 14.67 -36.20 23.90
N PRO A 366 15.31 -35.29 24.67
CA PRO A 366 15.01 -35.14 26.09
C PRO A 366 13.61 -34.54 26.35
N LEU A 367 13.15 -33.66 25.47
CA LEU A 367 11.85 -32.97 25.55
C LEU A 367 11.28 -32.74 24.13
N PRO A 368 9.94 -32.60 23.98
CA PRO A 368 9.34 -32.25 22.69
C PRO A 368 9.72 -30.83 22.25
N GLY A 369 10.28 -30.70 21.05
CA GLY A 369 10.57 -29.40 20.43
C GLY A 369 9.48 -28.96 19.45
N LEU A 370 9.79 -27.95 18.64
CA LEU A 370 8.85 -27.44 17.64
C LEU A 370 8.43 -28.49 16.61
N SER A 371 9.34 -29.36 16.18
CA SER A 371 9.06 -30.39 15.18
C SER A 371 8.09 -31.46 15.70
N GLU A 372 8.29 -31.97 16.91
CA GLU A 372 7.35 -32.95 17.50
C GLU A 372 5.98 -32.34 17.79
N THR A 373 5.94 -31.08 18.26
CA THR A 373 4.67 -30.39 18.49
C THR A 373 3.96 -30.09 17.18
N THR A 374 4.67 -29.68 16.13
CA THR A 374 4.11 -29.45 14.79
C THR A 374 3.53 -30.72 14.18
N ASP A 375 4.24 -31.85 14.29
CA ASP A 375 3.74 -33.14 13.81
C ASP A 375 2.52 -33.61 14.60
N ALA A 376 2.51 -33.38 15.92
CA ALA A 376 1.35 -33.69 16.75
C ALA A 376 0.14 -32.80 16.41
N VAL A 377 0.35 -31.51 16.15
CA VAL A 377 -0.68 -30.58 15.67
C VAL A 377 -1.22 -31.05 14.32
N ARG A 378 -0.33 -31.38 13.37
CA ARG A 378 -0.71 -31.92 12.06
C ARG A 378 -1.61 -33.14 12.20
N ALA A 379 -1.19 -34.13 12.98
CA ALA A 379 -1.89 -35.40 13.10
C ALA A 379 -3.21 -35.30 13.87
N VAL A 380 -3.25 -34.55 14.98
CA VAL A 380 -4.36 -34.58 15.93
C VAL A 380 -5.28 -33.37 15.79
N LEU A 381 -4.74 -32.16 15.65
CA LEU A 381 -5.53 -30.93 15.64
C LEU A 381 -5.96 -30.50 14.23
N CYS A 382 -5.19 -30.90 13.22
CA CYS A 382 -5.38 -30.55 11.82
C CYS A 382 -5.84 -31.72 10.94
N GLU A 383 -6.05 -32.92 11.53
CA GLU A 383 -6.51 -34.13 10.84
C GLU A 383 -5.66 -34.49 9.59
N GLY A 384 -4.35 -34.24 9.66
CA GLY A 384 -3.40 -34.48 8.57
C GLY A 384 -3.32 -33.38 7.50
N SER A 385 -4.08 -32.29 7.63
CA SER A 385 -4.12 -31.21 6.63
C SER A 385 -3.04 -30.16 6.85
N ASP A 386 -2.28 -29.83 5.80
CA ASP A 386 -1.28 -28.77 5.83
C ASP A 386 -1.89 -27.35 5.74
N VAL A 387 -3.16 -27.19 5.35
CA VAL A 387 -3.83 -25.88 5.25
C VAL A 387 -4.02 -25.22 6.62
N PRO A 388 -4.69 -25.84 7.62
CA PRO A 388 -4.76 -25.28 8.97
C PRO A 388 -3.39 -25.26 9.67
N LEU A 389 -2.48 -26.16 9.30
CA LEU A 389 -1.10 -26.13 9.81
C LEU A 389 -0.34 -24.89 9.33
N ALA A 390 -0.54 -24.46 8.08
CA ALA A 390 0.07 -23.26 7.54
C ALA A 390 -0.38 -22.00 8.31
N LEU A 391 -1.65 -21.94 8.72
CA LEU A 391 -2.15 -20.88 9.61
C LEU A 391 -1.43 -20.89 10.96
N VAL A 392 -1.27 -22.06 11.59
CA VAL A 392 -0.53 -22.19 12.86
C VAL A 392 0.92 -21.74 12.70
N ARG A 393 1.56 -22.11 11.58
CA ARG A 393 2.92 -21.67 11.26
C ARG A 393 3.00 -20.14 11.15
N ASP A 394 2.11 -19.54 10.37
CA ASP A 394 2.11 -18.09 10.13
C ASP A 394 1.80 -17.31 11.42
N ARG A 395 0.72 -17.64 12.12
CA ARG A 395 0.19 -16.87 13.26
C ARG A 395 0.85 -17.15 14.60
N LEU A 396 1.44 -18.34 14.81
CA LEU A 396 2.03 -18.72 16.10
C LEU A 396 3.51 -19.05 16.03
N VAL A 397 3.97 -19.86 15.06
CA VAL A 397 5.38 -20.26 14.99
C VAL A 397 6.26 -19.08 14.62
N VAL A 398 5.89 -18.36 13.56
CA VAL A 398 6.50 -17.07 13.22
C VAL A 398 5.86 -16.00 14.09
N GLY A 399 4.56 -15.78 13.92
CA GLY A 399 3.79 -14.82 14.70
C GLY A 399 3.90 -13.39 14.17
N ASP A 400 2.89 -12.59 14.55
CA ASP A 400 2.65 -11.25 14.00
C ASP A 400 2.88 -10.14 15.05
N VAL A 401 3.68 -10.44 16.07
CA VAL A 401 3.95 -9.47 17.14
C VAL A 401 4.79 -8.32 16.59
N LEU A 402 4.31 -7.09 16.80
CA LEU A 402 5.02 -5.83 16.62
C LEU A 402 5.40 -5.29 17.99
N GLY A 403 6.67 -4.94 18.19
CA GLY A 403 7.11 -4.31 19.44
C GLY A 403 6.62 -2.87 19.59
N GLU A 404 6.91 -2.29 20.75
CA GLU A 404 6.54 -0.91 21.12
C GLU A 404 7.78 -0.18 21.64
N VAL A 405 7.93 1.09 21.24
CA VAL A 405 9.03 1.97 21.67
C VAL A 405 8.41 3.20 22.37
N PRO A 406 8.99 3.68 23.49
CA PRO A 406 8.46 4.83 24.21
C PRO A 406 8.45 6.11 23.37
N ALA A 407 7.46 6.98 23.59
CA ALA A 407 7.35 8.27 22.89
C ALA A 407 8.53 9.24 23.18
N GLY A 408 9.31 8.97 24.23
CA GLY A 408 10.52 9.71 24.59
C GLY A 408 11.78 9.26 23.83
N ALA A 409 11.72 8.18 23.06
CA ALA A 409 12.85 7.74 22.26
C ALA A 409 13.26 8.81 21.22
N PRO A 410 14.56 8.99 20.93
CA PRO A 410 15.00 9.88 19.87
C PRO A 410 14.31 9.54 18.54
N ALA A 411 13.74 10.52 17.85
CA ALA A 411 13.10 10.27 16.58
C ALA A 411 13.19 11.52 15.72
N VAL A 412 13.28 11.30 14.40
CA VAL A 412 13.23 12.42 13.45
C VAL A 412 11.90 13.19 13.62
N PRO A 413 11.87 14.51 13.40
CA PRO A 413 10.66 15.31 13.61
C PRO A 413 9.42 14.78 12.89
N LEU A 414 9.60 14.24 11.68
CA LEU A 414 8.51 13.68 10.88
C LEU A 414 7.88 12.42 11.50
N GLU A 415 8.70 11.54 12.08
CA GLU A 415 8.22 10.35 12.80
C GLU A 415 7.37 10.78 14.01
N ARG A 416 7.82 11.79 14.78
CA ARG A 416 7.06 12.33 15.92
C ARG A 416 5.72 12.94 15.51
N ASP A 417 5.66 13.59 14.34
CA ASP A 417 4.40 14.08 13.78
C ASP A 417 3.48 12.93 13.37
N LEU A 418 4.01 11.93 12.65
CA LEU A 418 3.25 10.75 12.25
C LEU A 418 2.63 10.04 13.45
N ASP A 419 3.44 9.77 14.47
CA ASP A 419 3.05 9.21 15.77
C ASP A 419 1.89 9.98 16.43
N ARG A 420 1.97 11.32 16.42
CA ARG A 420 0.93 12.19 16.96
C ARG A 420 -0.37 12.06 16.17
N VAL A 421 -0.28 12.02 14.84
CA VAL A 421 -1.45 11.89 13.96
C VAL A 421 -2.07 10.48 14.10
N GLN A 422 -1.26 9.42 14.19
CA GLN A 422 -1.72 8.05 14.43
C GLN A 422 -2.55 7.94 15.72
N ARG A 423 -2.03 8.50 16.83
CA ARG A 423 -2.75 8.53 18.12
C ARG A 423 -4.06 9.33 18.02
N ARG A 424 -4.05 10.49 17.35
CA ARG A 424 -5.26 11.32 17.15
C ARG A 424 -6.34 10.58 16.36
N LEU A 425 -5.96 9.92 15.27
CA LEU A 425 -6.86 9.21 14.36
C LEU A 425 -7.22 7.79 14.83
N ARG A 426 -6.62 7.34 15.95
CA ARG A 426 -6.75 5.97 16.47
C ARG A 426 -6.43 4.92 15.42
N LEU A 427 -5.40 5.19 14.61
CA LEU A 427 -4.83 4.23 13.65
C LEU A 427 -3.57 3.65 14.27
N LYS A 428 -3.67 2.44 14.82
CA LYS A 428 -2.52 1.75 15.42
C LYS A 428 -1.71 1.06 14.31
N PRO A 429 -0.38 1.20 14.28
CA PRO A 429 0.49 0.33 13.49
C PRO A 429 0.32 -1.13 13.93
N GLU A 430 0.07 -2.02 12.98
CA GLU A 430 -0.11 -3.46 13.22
C GLU A 430 0.73 -4.21 12.17
N ALA A 431 1.47 -5.24 12.57
CA ALA A 431 2.22 -6.08 11.63
C ALA A 431 1.29 -6.99 10.80
N ASP A 432 0.09 -7.23 11.30
CA ASP A 432 -0.96 -7.94 10.60
C ASP A 432 -1.59 -7.11 9.49
N ALA A 433 -1.90 -7.79 8.39
CA ALA A 433 -2.69 -7.19 7.33
C ALA A 433 -4.13 -7.03 7.80
N ARG A 434 -4.59 -5.78 7.91
CA ARG A 434 -5.96 -5.45 8.34
C ARG A 434 -6.70 -4.69 7.26
N GLU A 435 -7.92 -5.13 6.95
CA GLU A 435 -8.80 -4.36 6.09
C GLU A 435 -9.54 -3.27 6.86
N LEU A 436 -9.53 -2.06 6.32
CA LEU A 436 -10.14 -0.85 6.87
C LEU A 436 -11.08 -0.26 5.83
N ALA A 437 -12.38 -0.35 6.09
CA ALA A 437 -13.40 0.34 5.32
C ALA A 437 -13.66 1.73 5.91
N LEU A 438 -13.53 2.76 5.07
CA LEU A 438 -13.68 4.17 5.41
C LEU A 438 -14.94 4.74 4.75
N ASP A 439 -15.76 5.47 5.51
CA ASP A 439 -16.87 6.26 4.97
C ASP A 439 -16.48 7.75 4.95
N LEU A 440 -16.18 8.27 3.76
CA LEU A 440 -15.62 9.62 3.57
C LEU A 440 -16.56 10.75 4.01
N ARG A 441 -17.82 10.46 4.31
CA ARG A 441 -18.76 11.44 4.88
C ARG A 441 -18.51 11.70 6.37
N LYS A 442 -17.77 10.80 7.03
CA LYS A 442 -17.35 10.96 8.43
C LYS A 442 -16.00 11.65 8.44
N GLU A 443 -15.90 12.77 9.15
CA GLU A 443 -14.69 13.60 9.21
C GLU A 443 -13.44 12.80 9.60
N ASN A 444 -13.53 11.94 10.62
CA ASN A 444 -12.40 11.12 11.06
C ASN A 444 -11.95 10.09 10.00
N ASP A 445 -12.89 9.48 9.25
CA ASP A 445 -12.55 8.53 8.19
C ASP A 445 -11.97 9.24 6.96
N ALA A 446 -12.44 10.45 6.66
CA ALA A 446 -11.84 11.32 5.65
C ALA A 446 -10.40 11.73 6.05
N GLU A 447 -10.14 12.05 7.32
CA GLU A 447 -8.78 12.32 7.80
C GLU A 447 -7.86 11.09 7.70
N ARG A 448 -8.37 9.89 8.01
CA ARG A 448 -7.64 8.63 7.84
C ARG A 448 -7.27 8.38 6.38
N SER A 449 -8.21 8.56 5.45
CA SER A 449 -7.97 8.46 4.01
C SER A 449 -6.88 9.45 3.56
N ARG A 450 -6.99 10.72 3.96
CA ARG A 450 -5.99 11.77 3.63
C ARG A 450 -4.60 11.40 4.16
N LEU A 451 -4.48 10.91 5.39
CA LEU A 451 -3.20 10.45 5.95
C LEU A 451 -2.58 9.36 5.08
N LEU A 452 -3.34 8.31 4.76
CA LEU A 452 -2.83 7.18 3.96
C LEU A 452 -2.39 7.62 2.56
N HIS A 453 -3.14 8.52 1.91
CA HIS A 453 -2.73 9.08 0.63
C HIS A 453 -1.46 9.96 0.73
N ARG A 454 -1.29 10.74 1.81
CA ARG A 454 -0.07 11.53 2.04
C ARG A 454 1.15 10.64 2.25
N LEU A 455 1.01 9.57 3.03
CA LEU A 455 2.07 8.60 3.26
C LEU A 455 2.50 7.91 1.95
N ARG A 456 1.54 7.54 1.08
CA ARG A 456 1.85 7.00 -0.24
C ARG A 456 2.61 7.98 -1.14
N LEU A 457 2.28 9.27 -1.11
CA LEU A 457 3.08 10.30 -1.81
C LEU A 457 4.53 10.36 -1.32
N LEU A 458 4.73 10.11 -0.02
CA LEU A 458 6.05 10.02 0.60
C LEU A 458 6.73 8.64 0.41
N ARG A 459 6.10 7.70 -0.31
CA ARG A 459 6.54 6.31 -0.46
C ARG A 459 6.62 5.52 0.86
N ILE A 460 5.79 5.92 1.83
CA ILE A 460 5.55 5.19 3.07
C ILE A 460 4.29 4.33 2.84
N GLU A 461 4.49 3.10 2.39
CA GLU A 461 3.44 2.17 1.97
C GLU A 461 2.77 1.46 3.16
N TRP A 462 2.23 2.22 4.10
CA TRP A 462 1.49 1.65 5.25
C TRP A 462 0.15 1.02 4.82
N GLY A 463 -0.43 1.46 3.71
CA GLY A 463 -1.71 0.95 3.24
C GLY A 463 -1.88 0.98 1.73
N ASP A 464 -2.53 -0.07 1.22
CA ASP A 464 -2.89 -0.20 -0.19
C ASP A 464 -4.41 -0.13 -0.37
N PRO A 465 -4.92 0.65 -1.36
CA PRO A 465 -6.33 0.68 -1.66
C PRO A 465 -6.76 -0.62 -2.32
N VAL A 466 -7.89 -1.17 -1.87
CA VAL A 466 -8.49 -2.40 -2.38
C VAL A 466 -9.74 -2.04 -3.16
N ALA A 467 -9.82 -2.46 -4.42
CA ALA A 467 -11.02 -2.31 -5.23
C ALA A 467 -12.16 -3.12 -4.59
N SER A 468 -13.25 -2.45 -4.19
CA SER A 468 -14.41 -3.13 -3.62
C SER A 468 -15.35 -3.58 -4.76
N PRO A 469 -15.55 -4.89 -4.99
CA PRO A 469 -16.49 -5.36 -6.00
C PRO A 469 -17.91 -4.92 -5.61
N GLY A 470 -18.57 -4.12 -6.44
CA GLY A 470 -19.96 -3.70 -6.23
C GLY A 470 -20.16 -2.34 -5.54
N SER A 471 -19.10 -1.59 -5.24
CA SER A 471 -19.25 -0.19 -4.77
C SER A 471 -19.32 0.77 -5.96
N THR A 472 -20.53 1.12 -6.41
CA THR A 472 -20.77 2.22 -7.35
C THR A 472 -20.71 3.61 -6.68
N GLY A 473 -20.48 3.67 -5.36
CA GLY A 473 -20.41 4.92 -4.59
C GLY A 473 -18.99 5.46 -4.43
N THR A 474 -18.80 6.75 -4.71
CA THR A 474 -17.53 7.51 -4.53
C THR A 474 -17.20 7.84 -3.07
N PHE A 475 -18.04 7.43 -2.11
CA PHE A 475 -17.95 7.80 -0.69
C PHE A 475 -17.32 6.70 0.19
N ARG A 476 -17.07 5.50 -0.33
CA ARG A 476 -16.39 4.43 0.41
C ARG A 476 -15.04 4.12 -0.16
N GLU A 477 -14.08 3.91 0.73
CA GLU A 477 -12.77 3.37 0.40
C GLU A 477 -12.49 2.16 1.27
N THR A 478 -11.84 1.16 0.69
CA THR A 478 -11.33 0.01 1.43
C THR A 478 -9.82 0.00 1.31
N TRP A 479 -9.14 -0.13 2.43
CA TRP A 479 -7.69 -0.14 2.52
C TRP A 479 -7.22 -1.41 3.19
N ARG A 480 -6.10 -1.97 2.74
CA ARG A 480 -5.36 -3.02 3.45
C ARG A 480 -4.15 -2.39 4.09
N LEU A 481 -4.12 -2.35 5.42
CA LEU A 481 -3.04 -1.75 6.20
C LEU A 481 -2.10 -2.83 6.71
N ARG A 482 -0.79 -2.57 6.63
CA ARG A 482 0.27 -3.40 7.24
C ARG A 482 1.47 -2.52 7.57
N TRP A 483 1.92 -2.56 8.81
CA TRP A 483 3.13 -1.85 9.22
C TRP A 483 4.36 -2.76 9.13
N GLU A 484 5.40 -2.27 8.47
CA GLU A 484 6.71 -2.93 8.38
C GLU A 484 7.80 -2.03 8.95
N PRO A 485 8.85 -2.59 9.59
CA PRO A 485 9.91 -1.76 10.16
C PRO A 485 10.65 -0.86 9.17
N GLU A 486 10.74 -1.25 7.90
CA GLU A 486 11.28 -0.42 6.82
C GLU A 486 10.53 0.90 6.65
N LEU A 487 9.26 0.97 7.07
CA LEU A 487 8.48 2.21 7.02
C LEU A 487 9.08 3.28 7.94
N SER A 488 9.73 2.92 9.05
CA SER A 488 10.46 3.90 9.90
C SER A 488 11.67 4.50 9.16
N VAL A 489 12.35 3.73 8.31
CA VAL A 489 13.42 4.25 7.44
C VAL A 489 12.82 5.15 6.35
N ARG A 490 11.71 4.75 5.73
CA ARG A 490 10.99 5.58 4.75
C ARG A 490 10.53 6.90 5.37
N THR A 491 10.09 6.90 6.64
CA THR A 491 9.76 8.14 7.34
C THR A 491 11.01 9.00 7.57
N ALA A 492 12.15 8.42 7.94
CA ALA A 492 13.41 9.15 8.07
C ALA A 492 13.88 9.77 6.73
N GLU A 493 13.81 9.02 5.64
CA GLU A 493 14.08 9.51 4.27
C GLU A 493 13.14 10.65 3.87
N ALA A 494 11.85 10.51 4.18
CA ALA A 494 10.84 11.52 3.88
C ALA A 494 11.04 12.83 4.67
N GLY A 495 11.79 12.79 5.78
CA GLY A 495 12.11 13.96 6.59
C GLY A 495 12.84 15.09 5.84
N VAL A 496 13.50 14.77 4.71
CA VAL A 496 14.13 15.78 3.82
C VAL A 496 13.10 16.75 3.24
N TRP A 497 11.85 16.31 3.07
CA TRP A 497 10.78 17.14 2.50
C TRP A 497 10.06 17.99 3.55
N GLY A 498 10.18 17.68 4.84
CA GLY A 498 9.55 18.46 5.90
C GLY A 498 9.49 17.74 7.25
N THR A 499 9.13 18.50 8.29
CA THR A 499 9.03 18.02 9.68
C THR A 499 7.64 17.52 10.06
N THR A 500 6.65 17.65 9.18
CA THR A 500 5.28 17.12 9.35
C THR A 500 4.84 16.40 8.08
N VAL A 501 3.94 15.42 8.21
CA VAL A 501 3.44 14.60 7.08
C VAL A 501 2.76 15.48 6.04
N LEU A 502 2.02 16.51 6.47
CA LEU A 502 1.41 17.48 5.57
C LEU A 502 2.47 18.27 4.79
N ALA A 503 3.40 18.92 5.48
CA ALA A 503 4.42 19.74 4.83
C ALA A 503 5.33 18.92 3.91
N ALA A 504 5.75 17.73 4.36
CA ALA A 504 6.57 16.82 3.59
C ALA A 504 5.84 16.35 2.32
N ALA A 505 4.58 15.94 2.42
CA ALA A 505 3.80 15.50 1.27
C ALA A 505 3.54 16.65 0.27
N THR A 506 3.28 17.88 0.77
CA THR A 506 3.16 19.08 -0.07
C THR A 506 4.46 19.34 -0.85
N ALA A 507 5.60 19.48 -0.17
CA ALA A 507 6.88 19.76 -0.81
C ALA A 507 7.30 18.66 -1.79
N LYS A 508 7.03 17.40 -1.44
CA LYS A 508 7.27 16.24 -2.31
C LYS A 508 6.42 16.32 -3.58
N ALA A 509 5.13 16.63 -3.44
CA ALA A 509 4.23 16.77 -4.59
C ALA A 509 4.66 17.94 -5.50
N GLU A 510 5.07 19.07 -4.95
CA GLU A 510 5.58 20.19 -5.77
C GLU A 510 6.84 19.82 -6.55
N ALA A 511 7.79 19.13 -5.90
CA ALA A 511 9.00 18.66 -6.56
C ALA A 511 8.70 17.62 -7.65
N ASP A 512 7.79 16.68 -7.39
CA ASP A 512 7.36 15.68 -8.38
C ASP A 512 6.65 16.33 -9.57
N ALA A 513 5.88 17.40 -9.34
CA ALA A 513 5.25 18.15 -10.42
C ALA A 513 6.30 18.76 -11.36
N VAL A 514 7.31 19.42 -10.80
CA VAL A 514 8.40 20.04 -11.58
C VAL A 514 9.22 18.98 -12.33
N ALA A 515 9.45 17.82 -11.72
CA ALA A 515 10.24 16.73 -12.29
C ALA A 515 9.49 15.89 -13.35
N ALA A 516 8.15 15.93 -13.34
CA ALA A 516 7.32 15.16 -14.26
C ALA A 516 7.65 15.49 -15.73
N ARG A 517 7.70 14.47 -16.58
CA ARG A 517 8.05 14.59 -18.00
C ARG A 517 6.82 14.54 -18.91
N GLY A 518 5.76 13.84 -18.49
CA GLY A 518 4.54 13.67 -19.28
C GLY A 518 3.30 14.31 -18.67
N LEU A 519 2.32 14.63 -19.53
CA LEU A 519 1.01 15.14 -19.11
C LEU A 519 0.26 14.14 -18.21
N ALA A 520 0.38 12.84 -18.49
CA ALA A 520 -0.23 11.77 -17.70
C ALA A 520 0.32 11.71 -16.26
N GLU A 521 1.64 11.92 -16.08
CA GLU A 521 2.28 11.91 -14.76
C GLU A 521 1.76 13.05 -13.88
N VAL A 522 1.69 14.27 -14.43
CA VAL A 522 1.19 15.46 -13.73
C VAL A 522 -0.30 15.34 -13.44
N THR A 523 -1.08 14.79 -14.38
CA THR A 523 -2.52 14.54 -14.19
C THR A 523 -2.76 13.56 -13.04
N GLY A 524 -2.02 12.45 -13.00
CA GLY A 524 -2.10 11.49 -11.90
C GLY A 524 -1.61 12.07 -10.58
N LEU A 525 -0.65 13.00 -10.60
CA LEU A 525 -0.20 13.71 -9.40
C LEU A 525 -1.28 14.68 -8.87
N ALA A 526 -1.98 15.39 -9.74
CA ALA A 526 -3.11 16.25 -9.36
C ALA A 526 -4.20 15.45 -8.66
N GLU A 527 -4.55 14.27 -9.19
CA GLU A 527 -5.50 13.34 -8.56
C GLU A 527 -5.00 12.90 -7.16
N ARG A 528 -3.72 12.52 -7.03
CA ARG A 528 -3.15 12.15 -5.73
C ARG A 528 -3.14 13.32 -4.74
N CYS A 529 -2.89 14.56 -5.17
CA CYS A 529 -2.93 15.75 -4.32
C CYS A 529 -4.33 16.02 -3.77
N LEU A 530 -5.37 15.83 -4.59
CA LEU A 530 -6.76 15.95 -4.15
C LEU A 530 -7.13 14.86 -3.14
N LEU A 531 -6.75 13.61 -3.42
CA LEU A 531 -6.99 12.50 -2.51
C LEU A 531 -6.26 12.69 -1.16
N ALA A 532 -5.03 13.21 -1.20
CA ALA A 532 -4.22 13.54 -0.04
C ALA A 532 -4.64 14.83 0.68
N GLY A 533 -5.55 15.64 0.10
CA GLY A 533 -5.95 16.93 0.64
C GLY A 533 -4.77 17.89 0.81
N LEU A 534 -4.08 18.19 -0.30
CA LEU A 534 -2.89 19.06 -0.36
C LEU A 534 -3.19 20.36 -1.14
N PRO A 535 -3.98 21.30 -0.58
CA PRO A 535 -4.38 22.52 -1.29
C PRO A 535 -3.20 23.40 -1.69
N ASP A 536 -2.15 23.45 -0.87
CA ASP A 536 -0.98 24.30 -1.13
C ASP A 536 -0.11 23.81 -2.29
N ALA A 537 -0.11 22.49 -2.57
CA ALA A 537 0.62 21.93 -3.71
C ALA A 537 -0.13 22.10 -5.04
N LEU A 538 -1.47 22.23 -5.00
CA LEU A 538 -2.30 22.28 -6.20
C LEU A 538 -1.93 23.44 -7.14
N PRO A 539 -1.73 24.70 -6.71
CA PRO A 539 -1.31 25.77 -7.61
C PRO A 539 -0.07 25.45 -8.44
N THR A 540 0.95 24.84 -7.82
CA THR A 540 2.19 24.44 -8.50
C THR A 540 1.92 23.31 -9.51
N VAL A 541 1.18 22.28 -9.10
CA VAL A 541 0.81 21.14 -9.97
C VAL A 541 -0.03 21.61 -11.16
N MET A 542 -1.02 22.47 -10.92
CA MET A 542 -1.92 22.99 -11.94
C MET A 542 -1.18 23.88 -12.95
N ARG A 543 -0.23 24.71 -12.49
CA ARG A 543 0.62 25.50 -13.39
C ARG A 543 1.44 24.60 -14.31
N VAL A 544 2.12 23.58 -13.76
CA VAL A 544 2.89 22.64 -14.59
C VAL A 544 1.98 21.86 -15.54
N LEU A 545 0.79 21.46 -15.09
CA LEU A 545 -0.19 20.78 -15.93
C LEU A 545 -0.62 21.67 -17.11
N ALA A 546 -0.93 22.93 -16.85
CA ALA A 546 -1.32 23.90 -17.87
C ALA A 546 -0.16 24.20 -18.85
N ASP A 547 1.06 24.38 -18.34
CA ASP A 547 2.25 24.61 -19.16
C ASP A 547 2.51 23.42 -20.10
N ARG A 548 2.37 22.18 -19.60
CA ARG A 548 2.54 20.97 -20.42
C ARG A 548 1.41 20.75 -21.40
N ALA A 549 0.16 20.93 -20.98
CA ALA A 549 -0.99 20.85 -21.88
C ALA A 549 -0.94 21.92 -22.99
N ALA A 550 -0.28 23.07 -22.75
CA ALA A 550 -0.08 24.10 -23.76
C ALA A 550 1.02 23.75 -24.77
N LEU A 551 2.02 22.95 -24.37
CA LEU A 551 3.16 22.54 -25.21
C LEU A 551 2.95 21.19 -25.90
N ASP A 552 2.01 20.38 -25.42
CA ASP A 552 1.70 19.08 -26.02
C ASP A 552 0.86 19.27 -27.30
N ALA A 553 1.47 18.93 -28.43
CA ALA A 553 0.85 19.02 -29.74
C ALA A 553 0.03 17.77 -30.10
N ASP A 554 0.16 16.68 -29.34
CA ASP A 554 -0.53 15.42 -29.61
C ASP A 554 -1.90 15.40 -28.94
N VAL A 555 -2.95 15.46 -29.76
CA VAL A 555 -4.33 15.45 -29.25
C VAL A 555 -4.72 14.12 -28.60
N GLY A 556 -4.07 13.01 -28.95
CA GLY A 556 -4.28 11.72 -28.30
C GLY A 556 -3.92 11.77 -26.81
N HIS A 557 -2.78 12.37 -26.47
CA HIS A 557 -2.36 12.58 -25.08
C HIS A 557 -3.33 13.50 -24.33
N LEU A 558 -3.77 14.60 -24.95
CA LEU A 558 -4.75 15.52 -24.36
C LEU A 558 -6.10 14.81 -24.11
N ALA A 559 -6.57 14.01 -25.07
CA ALA A 559 -7.81 13.24 -24.97
C ALA A 559 -7.74 12.11 -23.93
N GLN A 560 -6.55 11.54 -23.71
CA GLN A 560 -6.30 10.55 -22.64
C GLN A 560 -6.30 11.20 -21.23
N ALA A 561 -5.77 12.42 -21.11
CA ALA A 561 -5.66 13.11 -19.83
C ALA A 561 -7.00 13.68 -19.32
N LEU A 562 -7.86 14.17 -20.21
CA LEU A 562 -9.13 14.82 -19.86
C LEU A 562 -10.03 13.97 -18.94
N PRO A 563 -10.32 12.68 -19.23
CA PRO A 563 -11.16 11.85 -18.36
C PRO A 563 -10.65 11.73 -16.92
N ALA A 564 -9.34 11.70 -16.71
CA ALA A 564 -8.75 11.61 -15.37
C ALA A 564 -8.94 12.91 -14.58
N LEU A 565 -8.77 14.06 -15.22
CA LEU A 565 -9.05 15.37 -14.61
C LEU A 565 -10.53 15.52 -14.25
N VAL A 566 -11.43 15.08 -15.14
CA VAL A 566 -12.88 15.16 -14.89
C VAL A 566 -13.32 14.23 -13.76
N ARG A 567 -12.79 13.00 -13.69
CA ARG A 567 -13.04 12.12 -12.53
C ARG A 567 -12.57 12.76 -11.23
N SER A 568 -11.43 13.45 -11.25
CA SER A 568 -10.87 14.16 -10.10
C SER A 568 -11.78 15.29 -9.60
N LEU A 569 -12.48 15.99 -10.50
CA LEU A 569 -13.49 17.01 -10.13
C LEU A 569 -14.65 16.42 -9.31
N ARG A 570 -15.08 15.19 -9.61
CA ARG A 570 -16.16 14.51 -8.88
C ARG A 570 -15.76 14.13 -7.45
N TYR A 571 -14.47 13.88 -7.20
CA TYR A 571 -13.96 13.60 -5.86
C TYR A 571 -13.78 14.86 -5.01
N GLY A 572 -13.52 16.02 -5.64
CA GLY A 572 -13.36 17.30 -4.95
C GLY A 572 -14.63 17.77 -4.24
N ASP A 573 -15.81 17.55 -4.86
CA ASP A 573 -17.12 17.88 -4.28
C ASP A 573 -17.43 17.07 -3.02
N VAL A 574 -17.06 15.78 -3.00
CA VAL A 574 -17.23 14.90 -1.81
C VAL A 574 -16.28 15.29 -0.66
N ARG A 575 -15.13 15.94 -0.97
CA ARG A 575 -14.06 16.22 -0.01
C ARG A 575 -13.93 17.70 0.40
N GLY A 576 -14.77 18.58 -0.15
CA GLY A 576 -14.80 20.02 0.16
C GLY A 576 -13.56 20.79 -0.28
N THR A 577 -12.87 20.35 -1.33
CA THR A 577 -11.69 21.04 -1.88
C THR A 577 -12.11 21.97 -3.01
N ASP A 578 -11.59 23.20 -3.07
CA ASP A 578 -11.88 24.14 -4.16
C ASP A 578 -11.31 23.61 -5.48
N THR A 579 -12.18 23.13 -6.36
CA THR A 579 -11.83 22.57 -7.67
C THR A 579 -11.92 23.58 -8.80
N GLY A 580 -12.11 24.87 -8.53
CA GLY A 580 -12.28 25.91 -9.56
C GLY A 580 -11.14 25.92 -10.58
N ALA A 581 -9.89 25.94 -10.11
CA ALA A 581 -8.71 25.91 -10.99
C ALA A 581 -8.59 24.62 -11.82
N LEU A 582 -9.03 23.48 -11.28
CA LEU A 582 -9.02 22.21 -12.01
C LEU A 582 -10.10 22.17 -13.10
N ALA A 583 -11.27 22.76 -12.83
CA ALA A 583 -12.34 22.88 -13.81
C ALA A 583 -11.93 23.77 -15.00
N GLU A 584 -11.24 24.88 -14.73
CA GLU A 584 -10.71 25.77 -15.77
C GLU A 584 -9.68 25.06 -16.65
N VAL A 585 -8.75 24.30 -16.07
CA VAL A 585 -7.76 23.54 -16.85
C VAL A 585 -8.41 22.40 -17.64
N ALA A 586 -9.39 21.69 -17.06
CA ALA A 586 -10.14 20.67 -17.78
C ALA A 586 -10.94 21.25 -18.95
N ALA A 587 -11.56 22.42 -18.77
CA ALA A 587 -12.26 23.14 -19.84
C ALA A 587 -11.29 23.59 -20.95
N GLY A 588 -10.15 24.18 -20.58
CA GLY A 588 -9.12 24.59 -21.54
C GLY A 588 -8.47 23.41 -22.28
N LEU A 589 -8.36 22.25 -21.65
CA LEU A 589 -7.91 21.01 -22.27
C LEU A 589 -8.97 20.48 -23.25
N ALA A 590 -10.24 20.46 -22.84
CA ALA A 590 -11.35 20.05 -23.69
C ALA A 590 -11.43 20.91 -24.96
N GLU A 591 -11.23 22.23 -24.88
CA GLU A 591 -11.21 23.09 -26.06
C GLU A 591 -10.08 22.76 -27.03
N ARG A 592 -8.88 22.47 -26.54
CA ARG A 592 -7.77 22.03 -27.38
C ARG A 592 -8.05 20.69 -28.04
N VAL A 593 -8.64 19.74 -27.30
CA VAL A 593 -9.10 18.46 -27.85
C VAL A 593 -10.13 18.72 -28.95
N PHE A 594 -11.11 19.59 -28.74
CA PHE A 594 -12.15 19.87 -29.73
C PHE A 594 -11.60 20.44 -31.04
N VAL A 595 -10.55 21.27 -30.96
CA VAL A 595 -9.90 21.84 -32.14
C VAL A 595 -8.98 20.83 -32.84
N GLY A 596 -8.21 20.06 -32.07
CA GLY A 596 -7.19 19.13 -32.59
C GLY A 596 -7.73 17.78 -33.06
N LEU A 597 -8.89 17.34 -32.55
CA LEU A 597 -9.40 16.00 -32.82
C LEU A 597 -9.84 15.80 -34.28
N PRO A 598 -10.56 16.72 -34.95
CA PRO A 598 -10.92 16.56 -36.35
C PRO A 598 -9.76 16.39 -37.35
N PRO A 599 -8.64 17.15 -37.28
CA PRO A 599 -7.49 16.89 -38.13
C PRO A 599 -6.71 15.63 -37.74
N ALA A 600 -6.62 15.29 -36.45
CA ALA A 600 -5.92 14.08 -36.01
C ALA A 600 -6.65 12.78 -36.36
N CYS A 601 -7.97 12.83 -36.52
CA CYS A 601 -8.76 11.69 -36.98
C CYS A 601 -8.67 11.48 -38.50
N ALA A 602 -7.89 12.27 -39.25
CA ALA A 602 -7.79 12.12 -40.70
C ALA A 602 -6.68 11.12 -41.08
N SER A 603 -6.96 10.25 -42.05
CA SER A 603 -5.98 9.36 -42.68
C SER A 603 -5.22 8.45 -41.72
N LEU A 604 -5.89 7.95 -40.67
CA LEU A 604 -5.33 6.96 -39.74
C LEU A 604 -5.39 5.55 -40.34
N ASP A 605 -4.44 4.70 -39.95
CA ASP A 605 -4.56 3.25 -40.15
C ASP A 605 -5.61 2.63 -39.20
N ALA A 606 -5.87 1.34 -39.35
CA ALA A 606 -6.92 0.64 -38.60
C ALA A 606 -6.67 0.65 -37.08
N ASP A 607 -5.43 0.44 -36.64
CA ASP A 607 -5.10 0.34 -35.21
C ASP A 607 -5.16 1.72 -34.54
N ALA A 608 -4.62 2.75 -35.19
CA ALA A 608 -4.68 4.13 -34.73
C ALA A 608 -6.11 4.67 -34.75
N ALA A 609 -6.94 4.28 -35.72
CA ALA A 609 -8.35 4.64 -35.78
C ALA A 609 -9.15 4.03 -34.61
N ASP A 610 -8.86 2.77 -34.25
CA ASP A 610 -9.48 2.10 -33.11
C ASP A 610 -9.05 2.71 -31.76
N GLU A 611 -7.79 3.13 -31.64
CA GLU A 611 -7.31 3.88 -30.48
C GLU A 611 -7.98 5.25 -30.37
N MET A 612 -8.01 6.02 -31.46
CA MET A 612 -8.66 7.32 -31.49
C MET A 612 -10.16 7.23 -31.21
N ARG A 613 -10.85 6.16 -31.65
CA ARG A 613 -12.24 5.90 -31.27
C ARG A 613 -12.40 5.75 -29.75
N ARG A 614 -11.50 5.04 -29.07
CA ARG A 614 -11.53 4.92 -27.60
C ARG A 614 -11.33 6.28 -26.92
N HIS A 615 -10.48 7.15 -27.48
CA HIS A 615 -10.32 8.52 -26.99
C HIS A 615 -11.58 9.36 -27.19
N VAL A 616 -12.24 9.28 -28.36
CA VAL A 616 -13.53 9.95 -28.63
C VAL A 616 -14.58 9.53 -27.60
N ASP A 617 -14.67 8.24 -27.28
CA ASP A 617 -15.58 7.72 -26.26
C ASP A 617 -15.29 8.26 -24.87
N ALA A 618 -14.01 8.25 -24.48
CA ALA A 618 -13.59 8.72 -23.16
C ALA A 618 -13.82 10.24 -23.01
N VAL A 619 -13.54 11.03 -24.05
CA VAL A 619 -13.80 12.48 -24.09
C VAL A 619 -15.30 12.75 -24.03
N HIS A 620 -16.13 12.02 -24.78
CA HIS A 620 -17.58 12.19 -24.74
C HIS A 620 -18.14 12.00 -23.33
N GLY A 621 -17.73 10.94 -22.63
CA GLY A 621 -18.11 10.72 -21.24
C GLY A 621 -17.59 11.83 -20.30
N ALA A 622 -16.36 12.31 -20.50
CA ALA A 622 -15.76 13.38 -19.71
C ALA A 622 -16.50 14.72 -19.89
N VAL A 623 -16.90 15.07 -21.12
CA VAL A 623 -17.64 16.31 -21.40
C VAL A 623 -19.03 16.28 -20.76
N GLY A 624 -19.73 15.15 -20.81
CA GLY A 624 -21.02 14.99 -20.12
C GLY A 624 -20.91 15.22 -18.62
N MET A 625 -19.89 14.62 -17.99
CA MET A 625 -19.63 14.80 -16.55
C MET A 625 -19.26 16.24 -16.16
N LEU A 626 -18.47 16.95 -16.99
CA LEU A 626 -18.10 18.35 -16.74
C LEU A 626 -19.31 19.29 -16.68
N GLU A 627 -20.28 19.06 -17.57
CA GLU A 627 -21.50 19.88 -17.62
C GLU A 627 -22.43 19.59 -16.43
N GLU A 628 -22.53 18.33 -15.99
CA GLU A 628 -23.25 17.95 -14.76
C GLU A 628 -22.68 18.67 -13.52
N THR A 629 -21.35 18.74 -13.39
CA THR A 629 -20.69 19.47 -12.30
C THR A 629 -20.88 20.99 -12.38
N ALA A 630 -20.99 21.56 -13.59
CA ALA A 630 -21.24 23.00 -13.77
C ALA A 630 -22.72 23.40 -13.57
N THR A 631 -23.65 22.45 -13.76
CA THR A 631 -25.10 22.67 -13.70
C THR A 631 -25.69 22.30 -12.33
N ALA A 632 -24.93 21.64 -11.46
CA ALA A 632 -25.34 21.38 -10.09
C ALA A 632 -25.61 22.72 -9.36
N PRO A 633 -26.83 22.98 -8.87
CA PRO A 633 -27.10 24.22 -8.14
C PRO A 633 -26.27 24.21 -6.87
N GLY A 634 -25.33 25.14 -6.77
CA GLY A 634 -24.63 25.41 -5.54
C GLY A 634 -25.66 25.56 -4.43
N ARG A 635 -25.49 24.81 -3.33
CA ARG A 635 -26.10 25.14 -2.04
C ARG A 635 -25.50 26.47 -1.57
N THR A 636 -25.92 27.56 -2.20
CA THR A 636 -25.76 28.90 -1.65
C THR A 636 -26.50 28.91 -0.33
N GLY A 637 -25.79 29.24 0.75
CA GLY A 637 -26.34 29.33 2.09
C GLY A 637 -27.68 30.07 2.07
N ALA A 638 -28.70 29.42 2.62
CA ALA A 638 -29.97 30.08 2.89
C ALA A 638 -29.71 31.28 3.84
N PRO A 639 -30.32 32.45 3.62
CA PRO A 639 -30.21 33.55 4.55
C PRO A 639 -30.82 33.12 5.88
N ALA A 640 -30.08 33.31 6.97
CA ALA A 640 -30.54 33.06 8.33
C ALA A 640 -31.79 33.91 8.63
N GLY A 641 -32.96 33.27 8.62
CA GLY A 641 -34.21 33.75 9.21
C GLY A 641 -34.35 33.22 10.64
N PRO A 642 -35.09 33.93 11.52
CA PRO A 642 -34.71 34.11 12.91
C PRO A 642 -34.96 32.87 13.77
N ALA A 643 -33.99 32.58 14.65
CA ALA A 643 -34.12 31.56 15.66
C ALA A 643 -35.19 31.95 16.69
N ALA A 644 -36.26 31.15 16.76
CA ALA A 644 -37.14 31.08 17.91
C ALA A 644 -36.36 30.46 19.08
N GLY A 645 -36.18 31.23 20.16
CA GLY A 645 -35.59 30.73 21.39
C GLY A 645 -36.58 29.91 22.23
N PRO A 646 -36.11 28.97 23.07
CA PRO A 646 -36.89 28.47 24.18
C PRO A 646 -36.73 29.39 25.40
N ALA A 647 -37.85 29.64 26.06
CA ALA A 647 -37.93 30.38 27.31
C ALA A 647 -37.63 29.46 28.52
N ALA A 648 -36.91 30.03 29.49
CA ALA A 648 -36.90 29.79 30.95
C ALA A 648 -35.45 29.96 31.47
N GLY A 649 -35.11 30.76 32.48
CA GLY A 649 -35.85 31.64 33.37
C GLY A 649 -34.86 32.23 34.40
N ALA A 650 -35.28 33.35 35.01
CA ALA A 650 -34.81 33.95 36.27
C ALA A 650 -33.40 34.58 36.38
N GLY A 651 -33.36 35.82 36.88
CA GLY A 651 -32.24 36.35 37.67
C GLY A 651 -31.80 37.78 37.33
N ALA A 652 -32.27 38.75 38.09
CA ALA A 652 -32.03 40.19 37.97
C ALA A 652 -30.60 40.64 38.37
N GLY A 653 -30.16 41.82 37.89
CA GLY A 653 -29.18 42.67 38.58
C GLY A 653 -28.10 43.34 37.69
N PRO A 654 -28.05 44.69 37.58
CA PRO A 654 -27.22 45.43 36.61
C PRO A 654 -26.02 46.17 37.24
N ALA A 655 -25.02 46.55 36.43
CA ALA A 655 -24.16 47.75 36.58
C ALA A 655 -23.11 47.78 35.44
N ALA A 656 -23.17 48.74 34.52
CA ALA A 656 -22.42 50.02 34.55
C ALA A 656 -21.01 49.93 33.94
N GLY A 657 -20.77 50.69 32.87
CA GLY A 657 -19.41 51.04 32.40
C GLY A 657 -18.77 52.10 33.30
N PRO A 658 -17.88 52.98 32.81
CA PRO A 658 -17.12 52.94 31.55
C PRO A 658 -15.63 53.34 31.74
N ALA A 659 -14.92 53.43 30.60
CA ALA A 659 -13.97 54.47 30.22
C ALA A 659 -12.52 54.52 30.78
N GLU A 660 -11.65 54.87 29.82
CA GLU A 660 -10.46 55.72 29.89
C GLU A 660 -9.08 55.14 30.20
N GLY A 661 -8.12 55.49 29.33
CA GLY A 661 -6.85 56.04 29.81
C GLY A 661 -5.56 55.40 29.30
N THR A 662 -5.15 55.74 28.07
CA THR A 662 -3.76 55.94 27.59
C THR A 662 -2.91 56.70 28.65
N PRO A 663 -1.54 56.80 28.64
CA PRO A 663 -0.69 56.85 27.45
C PRO A 663 0.82 56.44 27.54
N ALA A 664 1.48 56.59 26.37
CA ALA A 664 2.90 56.97 26.12
C ALA A 664 4.03 55.99 26.48
N GLY A 665 5.13 55.85 25.71
CA GLY A 665 5.58 56.49 24.48
C GLY A 665 7.08 56.17 24.19
N ALA A 666 7.56 56.64 23.02
CA ALA A 666 8.96 56.83 22.56
C ALA A 666 9.80 55.58 22.17
N ALA A 667 10.69 55.58 21.15
CA ALA A 667 11.09 56.57 20.13
C ALA A 667 12.00 55.94 19.03
N GLY A 668 12.09 56.64 17.88
CA GLY A 668 13.22 56.71 16.92
C GLY A 668 13.22 55.69 15.77
N GLY A 669 13.45 55.99 14.48
CA GLY A 669 13.82 57.22 13.76
C GLY A 669 14.85 56.92 12.65
N ARG A 670 14.65 57.51 11.45
CA ARG A 670 15.48 57.58 10.21
C ARG A 670 15.08 56.58 9.10
N ALA A 671 14.72 56.92 7.85
CA ALA A 671 15.01 58.00 6.86
C ALA A 671 15.79 57.42 5.66
N GLY A 672 15.31 57.68 4.44
CA GLY A 672 16.05 57.42 3.19
C GLY A 672 15.15 57.21 1.96
N ALA A 673 14.74 58.31 1.33
CA ALA A 673 14.04 58.36 0.04
C ALA A 673 15.04 58.38 -1.13
N VAL A 674 14.64 57.88 -2.31
CA VAL A 674 15.07 58.41 -3.63
C VAL A 674 13.89 58.32 -4.62
N GLU A 675 13.39 59.51 -4.94
CA GLU A 675 12.67 60.04 -6.12
C GLU A 675 13.27 59.56 -7.48
N THR A 676 12.70 59.63 -8.69
CA THR A 676 11.73 60.46 -9.47
C THR A 676 11.60 59.71 -10.83
N GLY A 677 10.67 59.92 -11.77
CA GLY A 677 9.66 60.94 -12.01
C GLY A 677 9.29 60.93 -13.51
N GLY A 678 8.17 61.59 -13.85
CA GLY A 678 7.75 61.96 -15.21
C GLY A 678 6.59 61.12 -15.75
N GLY A 679 5.39 61.63 -16.05
CA GLY A 679 4.86 63.00 -16.12
C GLY A 679 3.91 63.10 -17.33
N GLY A 680 2.72 63.69 -17.17
CA GLY A 680 1.92 64.23 -18.29
C GLY A 680 0.46 63.77 -18.42
N GLU A 681 -0.44 64.50 -17.75
CA GLU A 681 -1.89 64.67 -17.98
C GLU A 681 -2.24 65.25 -19.39
N PRO A 682 -3.52 65.43 -19.86
CA PRO A 682 -4.72 65.74 -19.06
C PRO A 682 -6.14 65.27 -19.54
N ALA A 683 -7.08 65.43 -18.58
CA ALA A 683 -8.47 65.93 -18.69
C ALA A 683 -9.60 65.12 -19.36
N GLY A 684 -10.68 64.90 -18.58
CA GLY A 684 -12.03 65.30 -18.97
C GLY A 684 -13.19 64.33 -18.68
N ALA A 685 -14.10 64.74 -17.77
CA ALA A 685 -15.50 64.29 -17.58
C ALA A 685 -15.71 62.85 -17.05
N SER A 686 -16.80 62.44 -16.43
CA SER A 686 -17.92 63.03 -15.70
C SER A 686 -18.75 61.83 -15.25
N THR A 687 -19.34 61.89 -14.07
CA THR A 687 -20.25 60.89 -13.48
C THR A 687 -21.36 60.38 -14.42
N ALA A 688 -21.54 59.06 -14.55
CA ALA A 688 -22.83 58.41 -14.81
C ALA A 688 -22.78 56.89 -14.54
N ASP A 689 -23.62 56.46 -13.59
CA ASP A 689 -24.30 55.17 -13.46
C ASP A 689 -23.57 53.84 -13.70
N GLY A 690 -23.30 53.18 -12.57
CA GLY A 690 -23.05 51.75 -12.53
C GLY A 690 -24.30 50.94 -12.86
N ARG A 691 -24.26 50.21 -13.98
CA ARG A 691 -24.89 48.89 -14.13
C ARG A 691 -24.08 48.03 -15.10
N GLY A 692 -23.64 46.88 -14.60
CA GLY A 692 -23.53 45.65 -15.39
C GLY A 692 -22.23 45.40 -16.14
N LEU A 693 -21.15 45.05 -15.42
CA LEU A 693 -20.00 44.32 -15.98
C LEU A 693 -19.50 43.21 -15.03
N GLY A 694 -20.43 42.56 -14.32
CA GLY A 694 -20.15 41.39 -13.47
C GLY A 694 -20.61 40.06 -14.09
N GLY A 695 -21.10 40.07 -15.33
CA GLY A 695 -21.78 38.92 -15.96
C GLY A 695 -20.95 38.08 -16.94
N GLU A 696 -19.82 38.57 -17.42
CA GLU A 696 -19.12 37.93 -18.56
C GLU A 696 -18.05 36.90 -18.18
N LEU A 697 -17.73 36.71 -16.90
CA LEU A 697 -16.76 35.71 -16.45
C LEU A 697 -17.41 34.39 -15.97
N ARG A 698 -18.74 34.28 -15.98
CA ARG A 698 -19.49 33.04 -15.65
C ARG A 698 -19.98 32.26 -16.88
N SER A 699 -19.68 32.70 -18.10
CA SER A 699 -20.23 32.17 -19.35
C SER A 699 -19.33 31.18 -20.12
N GLY A 700 -18.12 30.86 -19.63
CA GLY A 700 -17.18 29.97 -20.34
C GLY A 700 -17.57 28.48 -20.41
N HIS A 701 -18.28 27.98 -19.39
CA HIS A 701 -18.57 26.55 -19.21
C HIS A 701 -19.87 26.08 -19.89
N GLY A 702 -20.84 26.98 -20.12
CA GLY A 702 -22.21 26.65 -20.58
C GLY A 702 -22.35 26.28 -22.07
N GLY A 703 -21.29 25.80 -22.72
CA GLY A 703 -21.30 25.46 -24.14
C GLY A 703 -20.36 24.34 -24.56
N LEU A 704 -19.69 23.66 -23.63
CA LEU A 704 -18.75 22.58 -23.96
C LEU A 704 -19.43 21.42 -24.69
N ARG A 705 -20.64 21.02 -24.28
CA ARG A 705 -21.39 19.96 -24.96
C ARG A 705 -21.83 20.36 -26.36
N ALA A 706 -22.30 21.60 -26.54
CA ALA A 706 -22.61 22.13 -27.86
C ALA A 706 -21.37 22.20 -28.78
N ARG A 707 -20.20 22.55 -28.22
CA ARG A 707 -18.92 22.51 -28.96
C ARG A 707 -18.54 21.07 -29.33
N TRP A 708 -18.64 20.12 -28.39
CA TRP A 708 -18.37 18.71 -28.63
C TRP A 708 -19.28 18.11 -29.70
N ARG A 709 -20.57 18.41 -29.67
CA ARG A 709 -21.53 18.01 -30.72
C ARG A 709 -21.12 18.50 -32.11
N ARG A 710 -20.57 19.71 -32.23
CA ARG A 710 -20.02 20.20 -33.50
C ARG A 710 -18.81 19.39 -33.96
N VAL A 711 -17.93 19.00 -33.04
CA VAL A 711 -16.78 18.11 -33.35
C VAL A 711 -17.29 16.77 -33.87
N LEU A 712 -18.24 16.14 -33.17
CA LEU A 712 -18.84 14.88 -33.61
C LEU A 712 -19.50 15.00 -34.99
N ARG A 713 -20.20 16.11 -35.29
CA ARG A 713 -20.78 16.36 -36.62
C ARG A 713 -19.71 16.45 -37.70
N VAL A 714 -18.59 17.15 -37.43
CA VAL A 714 -17.45 17.22 -38.35
C VAL A 714 -16.84 15.84 -38.58
N LEU A 715 -16.64 15.06 -37.51
CA LEU A 715 -16.11 13.70 -37.61
C LEU A 715 -17.04 12.80 -38.42
N SER A 716 -18.36 12.86 -38.22
CA SER A 716 -19.31 12.01 -38.94
C SER A 716 -19.35 12.26 -40.46
N GLY A 717 -19.16 13.51 -40.89
CA GLY A 717 -19.35 13.94 -42.27
C GLY A 717 -18.09 13.99 -43.12
N ARG A 718 -16.90 13.83 -42.54
CA ARG A 718 -15.63 13.99 -43.24
C ARG A 718 -15.11 12.64 -43.76
N ASP A 719 -15.06 12.47 -45.08
CA ASP A 719 -14.66 11.20 -45.70
C ASP A 719 -13.20 10.81 -45.47
N THR A 720 -12.33 11.75 -45.14
CA THR A 720 -10.94 11.45 -44.76
C THR A 720 -10.80 10.84 -43.37
N VAL A 721 -11.89 10.74 -42.59
CA VAL A 721 -11.92 10.12 -41.27
C VAL A 721 -12.27 8.63 -41.42
N PRO A 722 -11.54 7.70 -40.79
CA PRO A 722 -11.84 6.28 -40.84
C PRO A 722 -13.28 5.95 -40.42
N GLY A 723 -13.86 4.93 -41.08
CA GLY A 723 -15.25 4.50 -40.87
C GLY A 723 -15.59 4.27 -39.39
N VAL A 724 -14.70 3.61 -38.64
CA VAL A 724 -14.91 3.26 -37.22
C VAL A 724 -15.12 4.46 -36.29
N ILE A 725 -14.52 5.60 -36.61
CA ILE A 725 -14.73 6.86 -35.86
C ILE A 725 -16.01 7.55 -36.34
N ARG A 726 -16.24 7.59 -37.67
CA ARG A 726 -17.44 8.19 -38.27
C ARG A 726 -18.72 7.53 -37.76
N GLY A 727 -18.79 6.20 -37.83
CA GLY A 727 -19.93 5.43 -37.34
C GLY A 727 -20.17 5.67 -35.86
N ARG A 728 -19.10 5.71 -35.06
CA ARG A 728 -19.20 5.99 -33.63
C ARG A 728 -19.69 7.41 -33.33
N ALA A 729 -19.23 8.42 -34.08
CA ALA A 729 -19.68 9.80 -33.91
C ALA A 729 -21.18 9.96 -34.24
N VAL A 730 -21.67 9.30 -35.31
CA VAL A 730 -23.11 9.26 -35.62
C VAL A 730 -23.89 8.59 -34.49
N ARG A 731 -23.37 7.49 -33.93
CA ARG A 731 -23.99 6.79 -32.81
C ARG A 731 -24.12 7.67 -31.57
N LEU A 732 -23.06 8.37 -31.18
CA LEU A 732 -23.08 9.27 -30.01
C LEU A 732 -24.06 10.44 -30.21
N LEU A 733 -24.14 11.00 -31.41
CA LEU A 733 -25.10 12.07 -31.73
C LEU A 733 -26.55 11.57 -31.71
N LEU A 734 -26.80 10.35 -32.19
CA LEU A 734 -28.12 9.71 -32.13
C LEU A 734 -28.55 9.43 -30.69
N ASP A 735 -27.64 8.92 -29.85
CA ASP A 735 -27.91 8.62 -28.44
C ASP A 735 -28.26 9.88 -27.63
N GLU A 736 -27.70 11.04 -28.00
CA GLU A 736 -28.05 12.33 -27.40
C GLU A 736 -29.29 13.01 -28.01
N GLY A 737 -29.91 12.42 -29.04
CA GLY A 737 -31.06 13.00 -29.75
C GLY A 737 -30.72 14.19 -30.66
N GLU A 738 -29.45 14.36 -31.02
CA GLU A 738 -28.96 15.44 -31.90
C GLU A 738 -29.07 15.11 -33.39
N LEU A 739 -29.25 13.83 -33.71
CA LEU A 739 -29.64 13.31 -35.01
C LEU A 739 -30.94 12.53 -34.83
N ASP A 740 -31.89 12.72 -35.74
CA ASP A 740 -33.04 11.84 -35.83
C ASP A 740 -32.66 10.52 -36.54
N GLN A 741 -33.58 9.56 -36.50
CA GLN A 741 -33.38 8.25 -37.10
C GLN A 741 -33.21 8.32 -38.63
N ASP A 742 -33.87 9.28 -39.29
CA ASP A 742 -33.86 9.40 -40.75
C ASP A 742 -32.52 9.98 -41.25
N GLU A 743 -31.92 10.90 -40.49
CA GLU A 743 -30.61 11.47 -40.76
C GLU A 743 -29.48 10.48 -40.46
N ALA A 744 -29.60 9.70 -39.37
CA ALA A 744 -28.68 8.60 -39.08
C ALA A 744 -28.74 7.52 -40.19
N ALA A 745 -29.94 7.19 -40.66
CA ALA A 745 -30.17 6.30 -41.80
C ALA A 745 -29.56 6.83 -43.10
N ARG A 746 -29.66 8.14 -43.35
CA ARG A 746 -29.05 8.79 -44.53
C ARG A 746 -27.52 8.71 -44.49
N LEU A 747 -26.90 9.00 -43.36
CA LEU A 747 -25.44 8.92 -43.19
C LEU A 747 -24.94 7.47 -43.31
N MET A 748 -25.71 6.51 -42.78
CA MET A 748 -25.45 5.09 -42.97
C MET A 748 -25.55 4.70 -44.45
N GLY A 749 -26.60 5.10 -45.17
CA GLY A 749 -26.76 4.80 -46.59
C GLY A 749 -25.66 5.40 -47.48
N LEU A 750 -25.10 6.55 -47.10
CA LEU A 750 -23.94 7.15 -47.77
C LEU A 750 -22.65 6.34 -47.50
N ALA A 751 -22.39 5.98 -46.25
CA ALA A 751 -21.21 5.19 -45.88
C ALA A 751 -21.26 3.77 -46.47
N LEU A 752 -22.45 3.18 -46.58
CA LEU A 752 -22.70 1.84 -47.08
C LEU A 752 -23.04 1.80 -48.58
N SER A 753 -22.72 2.86 -49.33
CA SER A 753 -22.98 2.88 -50.77
C SER A 753 -22.17 1.79 -51.50
N PRO A 754 -22.67 1.26 -52.64
CA PRO A 754 -21.92 0.29 -53.45
C PRO A 754 -20.54 0.77 -53.93
N GLY A 755 -20.28 2.08 -53.90
CA GLY A 755 -18.99 2.68 -54.28
C GLY A 755 -17.98 2.78 -53.13
N THR A 756 -18.36 2.46 -51.89
CA THR A 756 -17.46 2.48 -50.73
C THR A 756 -16.63 1.19 -50.68
N PRO A 757 -15.30 1.25 -50.42
CA PRO A 757 -14.51 0.06 -50.18
C PRO A 757 -15.12 -0.83 -49.07
N PRO A 758 -15.23 -2.15 -49.29
CA PRO A 758 -15.92 -3.04 -48.35
C PRO A 758 -15.35 -3.02 -46.91
N ALA A 759 -14.03 -2.84 -46.77
CA ALA A 759 -13.37 -2.71 -45.47
C ALA A 759 -13.77 -1.42 -44.72
N ASP A 760 -13.91 -0.28 -45.42
CA ASP A 760 -14.31 0.99 -44.83
C ASP A 760 -15.78 0.98 -44.38
N ALA A 761 -16.65 0.35 -45.17
CA ALA A 761 -18.05 0.13 -44.83
C ALA A 761 -18.20 -0.76 -43.58
N ALA A 762 -17.41 -1.84 -43.50
CA ALA A 762 -17.36 -2.72 -42.33
C ALA A 762 -16.89 -1.99 -41.07
N ALA A 763 -15.82 -1.19 -41.17
CA ALA A 763 -15.31 -0.39 -40.08
C ALA A 763 -16.35 0.64 -39.60
N TRP A 764 -17.10 1.26 -40.52
CA TRP A 764 -18.19 2.18 -40.18
C TRP A 764 -19.30 1.50 -39.37
N ILE A 765 -19.72 0.30 -39.76
CA ILE A 765 -20.71 -0.50 -39.03
C ILE A 765 -20.18 -0.87 -37.64
N GLU A 766 -18.92 -1.29 -37.55
CA GLU A 766 -18.28 -1.60 -36.27
C GLU A 766 -18.31 -0.41 -35.31
N GLY A 767 -18.01 0.80 -35.80
CA GLY A 767 -18.09 2.04 -35.04
C GLY A 767 -19.52 2.41 -34.60
N PHE A 768 -20.50 2.24 -35.49
CA PHE A 768 -21.89 2.63 -35.24
C PHE A 768 -22.61 1.69 -34.28
N VAL A 769 -22.49 0.37 -34.50
CA VAL A 769 -23.19 -0.62 -33.67
C VAL A 769 -22.39 -0.96 -32.41
N GLY A 770 -21.06 -0.82 -32.44
CA GLY A 770 -20.16 -1.10 -31.31
C GLY A 770 -19.98 -2.60 -31.04
N GLY A 771 -18.78 -2.99 -30.57
CA GLY A 771 -18.43 -4.37 -30.22
C GLY A 771 -18.53 -4.72 -28.73
N GLY A 772 -19.49 -4.16 -27.99
CA GLY A 772 -19.65 -4.35 -26.55
C GLY A 772 -21.09 -4.65 -26.10
N SER A 773 -21.28 -4.88 -24.80
CA SER A 773 -22.50 -5.41 -24.14
C SER A 773 -23.77 -4.53 -24.23
N GLY A 774 -23.77 -3.45 -25.01
CA GLY A 774 -24.94 -2.59 -25.28
C GLY A 774 -25.31 -2.42 -26.76
N GLY A 775 -24.42 -2.78 -27.69
CA GLY A 775 -24.56 -2.45 -29.13
C GLY A 775 -25.68 -3.20 -29.86
N GLY A 776 -25.77 -4.51 -29.62
CA GLY A 776 -26.79 -5.36 -30.26
C GLY A 776 -28.22 -5.12 -29.78
N LEU A 777 -28.42 -4.45 -28.65
CA LEU A 777 -29.75 -4.10 -28.13
C LEU A 777 -30.46 -3.06 -29.02
N LEU A 778 -29.74 -2.11 -29.63
CA LEU A 778 -30.37 -1.13 -30.52
C LEU A 778 -30.93 -1.80 -31.79
N LEU A 779 -30.14 -2.69 -32.41
CA LEU A 779 -30.58 -3.43 -33.60
C LEU A 779 -31.82 -4.30 -33.31
N LEU A 780 -32.05 -4.69 -32.05
CA LEU A 780 -33.28 -5.39 -31.64
C LEU A 780 -34.49 -4.46 -31.55
N HIS A 781 -34.29 -3.18 -31.28
CA HIS A 781 -35.36 -2.22 -31.00
C HIS A 781 -35.68 -1.30 -32.19
N ASP A 782 -34.80 -1.23 -33.20
CA ASP A 782 -35.00 -0.41 -34.39
C ASP A 782 -34.95 -1.26 -35.67
N GLU A 783 -36.13 -1.68 -36.13
CA GLU A 783 -36.29 -2.46 -37.35
C GLU A 783 -35.84 -1.71 -38.61
N ARG A 784 -35.82 -0.37 -38.60
CA ARG A 784 -35.36 0.44 -39.75
C ARG A 784 -33.84 0.40 -39.86
N LEU A 785 -33.14 0.59 -38.74
CA LEU A 785 -31.68 0.46 -38.69
C LEU A 785 -31.24 -0.97 -39.01
N LEU A 786 -31.93 -1.98 -38.46
CA LEU A 786 -31.68 -3.37 -38.80
C LEU A 786 -31.93 -3.64 -40.29
N GLY A 787 -32.98 -3.05 -40.88
CA GLY A 787 -33.29 -3.15 -42.31
C GLY A 787 -32.25 -2.50 -43.24
N LEU A 788 -31.60 -1.41 -42.82
CA LEU A 788 -30.51 -0.79 -43.58
C LEU A 788 -29.23 -1.63 -43.57
N VAL A 789 -28.89 -2.21 -42.41
CA VAL A 789 -27.75 -3.14 -42.29
C VAL A 789 -28.01 -4.40 -43.11
N ASP A 790 -29.22 -4.97 -43.05
CA ASP A 790 -29.64 -6.13 -43.85
C ASP A 790 -29.64 -5.82 -45.36
N GLY A 791 -30.18 -4.66 -45.74
CA GLY A 791 -30.21 -4.20 -47.14
C GLY A 791 -28.82 -4.00 -47.73
N TRP A 792 -27.87 -3.46 -46.96
CA TRP A 792 -26.48 -3.38 -47.40
C TRP A 792 -25.82 -4.77 -47.50
N LEU A 793 -25.94 -5.59 -46.44
CA LEU A 793 -25.35 -6.94 -46.40
C LEU A 793 -25.80 -7.80 -47.59
N THR A 794 -27.06 -7.68 -47.99
CA THR A 794 -27.64 -8.41 -49.13
C THR A 794 -27.27 -7.81 -50.49
N ALA A 795 -26.84 -6.54 -50.54
CA ALA A 795 -26.36 -5.86 -51.74
C ALA A 795 -24.85 -6.01 -51.98
N VAL A 796 -24.07 -6.51 -51.01
CA VAL A 796 -22.63 -6.75 -51.18
C VAL A 796 -22.40 -7.88 -52.20
N PRO A 797 -21.63 -7.65 -53.29
CA PRO A 797 -21.26 -8.69 -54.26
C PRO A 797 -20.56 -9.89 -53.61
N ALA A 798 -20.76 -11.10 -54.15
CA ALA A 798 -20.27 -12.35 -53.54
C ALA A 798 -18.74 -12.42 -53.39
N ASP A 799 -18.00 -11.80 -54.30
CA ASP A 799 -16.55 -11.63 -54.28
C ASP A 799 -16.11 -10.67 -53.15
N ALA A 800 -16.79 -9.54 -52.97
CA ALA A 800 -16.53 -8.59 -51.89
C ALA A 800 -17.01 -9.06 -50.50
N PHE A 801 -18.04 -9.90 -50.44
CA PHE A 801 -18.61 -10.40 -49.19
C PHE A 801 -17.61 -11.25 -48.39
N THR A 802 -16.76 -12.00 -49.10
CA THR A 802 -15.73 -12.86 -48.49
C THR A 802 -14.70 -12.04 -47.72
N ASP A 803 -14.36 -10.84 -48.20
CA ASP A 803 -13.37 -9.95 -47.58
C ASP A 803 -13.92 -9.24 -46.33
N VAL A 804 -15.23 -9.02 -46.27
CA VAL A 804 -15.90 -8.31 -45.16
C VAL A 804 -16.39 -9.24 -44.05
N LEU A 805 -16.65 -10.51 -44.38
CA LEU A 805 -17.19 -11.50 -43.45
C LEU A 805 -16.38 -11.65 -42.15
N PRO A 806 -15.02 -11.66 -42.15
CA PRO A 806 -14.25 -11.76 -40.91
C PRO A 806 -14.47 -10.58 -39.96
N LEU A 807 -14.55 -9.35 -40.52
CA LEU A 807 -14.76 -8.12 -39.76
C LEU A 807 -16.16 -8.09 -39.13
N LEU A 808 -17.20 -8.38 -39.93
CA LEU A 808 -18.57 -8.47 -39.43
C LEU A 808 -18.70 -9.57 -38.37
N ARG A 809 -18.11 -10.75 -38.61
CA ARG A 809 -18.14 -11.85 -37.63
C ARG A 809 -17.52 -11.42 -36.31
N ARG A 810 -16.38 -10.70 -36.33
CA ARG A 810 -15.77 -10.10 -35.14
C ARG A 810 -16.76 -9.17 -34.44
N THR A 811 -17.32 -8.19 -35.14
CA THR A 811 -18.27 -7.20 -34.58
C THR A 811 -19.48 -7.86 -33.91
N PHE A 812 -20.17 -8.75 -34.62
CA PHE A 812 -21.39 -9.39 -34.10
C PHE A 812 -21.09 -10.46 -33.04
N SER A 813 -19.91 -11.09 -33.06
CA SER A 813 -19.55 -12.12 -32.06
C SER A 813 -19.42 -11.58 -30.64
N ALA A 814 -19.16 -10.28 -30.50
CA ALA A 814 -19.05 -9.60 -29.20
C ALA A 814 -20.41 -9.41 -28.50
N TYR A 815 -21.53 -9.68 -29.18
CA TYR A 815 -22.86 -9.61 -28.57
C TYR A 815 -23.16 -10.83 -27.71
N GLU A 816 -23.88 -10.58 -26.61
CA GLU A 816 -24.41 -11.61 -25.73
C GLU A 816 -25.14 -12.70 -26.55
N PRO A 817 -24.95 -14.00 -26.24
CA PRO A 817 -25.56 -15.09 -26.99
C PRO A 817 -27.09 -14.95 -27.16
N GLY A 818 -27.78 -14.39 -26.16
CA GLY A 818 -29.22 -14.13 -26.21
C GLY A 818 -29.60 -13.07 -27.26
N VAL A 819 -28.84 -11.97 -27.35
CA VAL A 819 -29.06 -10.89 -28.32
C VAL A 819 -28.85 -11.39 -29.75
N ARG A 820 -27.78 -12.17 -29.98
CA ARG A 820 -27.51 -12.78 -31.30
C ARG A 820 -28.62 -13.70 -31.75
N ARG A 821 -29.18 -14.51 -30.84
CA ARG A 821 -30.29 -15.42 -31.15
C ARG A 821 -31.52 -14.64 -31.60
N THR A 822 -31.89 -13.60 -30.87
CA THR A 822 -33.07 -12.77 -31.19
C THR A 822 -32.90 -11.99 -32.50
N LEU A 823 -31.71 -11.43 -32.76
CA LEU A 823 -31.39 -10.80 -34.05
C LEU A 823 -31.52 -11.79 -35.21
N GLY A 824 -30.98 -13.01 -35.05
CA GLY A 824 -31.12 -14.07 -36.05
C GLY A 824 -32.58 -14.48 -36.29
N GLU A 825 -33.41 -14.48 -35.24
CA GLU A 825 -34.85 -14.71 -35.39
C GLU A 825 -35.58 -13.59 -36.14
N LEU A 826 -35.23 -12.32 -35.89
CA LEU A 826 -35.80 -11.17 -36.60
C LEU A 826 -35.45 -11.21 -38.10
N VAL A 827 -34.19 -11.46 -38.43
CA VAL A 827 -33.74 -11.63 -39.82
C VAL A 827 -34.46 -12.80 -40.49
N ARG A 828 -34.60 -13.95 -39.79
CA ARG A 828 -35.33 -15.13 -40.31
C ARG A 828 -36.82 -14.84 -40.59
N ARG A 829 -37.45 -13.92 -39.84
CA ARG A 829 -38.86 -13.53 -40.05
C ARG A 829 -39.04 -12.61 -41.27
N GLY A 830 -37.98 -11.92 -41.70
CA GLY A 830 -37.91 -11.08 -42.90
C GLY A 830 -38.32 -9.63 -42.67
N LEU A 831 -37.41 -8.69 -42.91
CA LEU A 831 -37.53 -7.25 -42.56
C LEU A 831 -38.39 -6.41 -43.54
N GLY A 832 -39.22 -7.04 -44.37
CA GLY A 832 -39.92 -6.36 -45.47
C GLY A 832 -41.37 -6.80 -45.76
N LYS A 833 -42.00 -7.64 -44.91
CA LYS A 833 -43.38 -8.13 -45.15
C LYS A 833 -44.49 -7.32 -44.46
N ARG A 834 -44.24 -6.06 -44.11
CA ARG A 834 -45.26 -5.12 -43.60
C ARG A 834 -45.22 -3.77 -44.32
N ALA A 835 -45.29 -3.79 -45.65
CA ALA A 835 -45.70 -2.63 -46.43
C ALA A 835 -46.94 -3.01 -47.24
N GLY A 836 -48.11 -2.94 -46.62
CA GLY A 836 -49.40 -3.15 -47.28
C GLY A 836 -50.42 -3.95 -46.47
N GLY A 837 -51.12 -3.29 -45.54
CA GLY A 837 -52.31 -3.83 -44.88
C GLY A 837 -52.71 -2.99 -43.65
N PRO A 838 -53.98 -2.56 -43.52
CA PRO A 838 -54.40 -1.68 -42.44
C PRO A 838 -54.43 -2.45 -41.11
N GLY A 839 -53.71 -1.90 -40.12
CA GLY A 839 -53.94 -2.00 -38.68
C GLY A 839 -54.36 -3.36 -38.10
N THR A 840 -53.38 -4.14 -37.65
CA THR A 840 -53.56 -4.97 -36.45
C THR A 840 -52.29 -4.92 -35.63
N ASP A 841 -52.35 -4.16 -34.54
CA ASP A 841 -51.38 -4.13 -33.45
C ASP A 841 -51.17 -5.53 -32.88
N PHE A 842 -49.98 -6.06 -33.10
CA PHE A 842 -49.40 -7.07 -32.21
C PHE A 842 -47.94 -6.69 -32.01
N GLY A 843 -47.74 -5.58 -31.31
CA GLY A 843 -46.49 -5.28 -30.60
C GLY A 843 -46.50 -6.00 -29.26
N THR A 844 -45.35 -6.51 -28.84
CA THR A 844 -45.14 -7.11 -27.51
C THR A 844 -45.62 -6.16 -26.41
N PRO A 845 -46.36 -6.61 -25.38
CA PRO A 845 -46.94 -5.72 -24.37
C PRO A 845 -45.88 -4.86 -23.65
N GLY A 846 -45.88 -3.54 -23.88
CA GLY A 846 -45.02 -2.57 -23.20
C GLY A 846 -44.18 -1.64 -24.09
N PHE A 847 -44.21 -1.78 -25.41
CA PHE A 847 -43.38 -0.98 -26.34
C PHE A 847 -44.18 -0.46 -27.54
N ALA A 848 -45.31 0.20 -27.28
CA ALA A 848 -46.02 0.97 -28.30
C ALA A 848 -45.31 2.31 -28.55
N ALA A 849 -45.55 2.93 -29.72
CA ALA A 849 -44.98 4.23 -30.08
C ALA A 849 -45.43 5.40 -29.18
N ALA A 850 -46.46 5.18 -28.34
CA ALA A 850 -46.91 6.09 -27.32
C ALA A 850 -46.76 5.44 -25.93
N LEU A 851 -46.55 6.29 -24.92
CA LEU A 851 -46.45 5.88 -23.52
C LEU A 851 -47.75 5.18 -23.09
N ASP A 852 -47.63 3.97 -22.56
CA ASP A 852 -48.75 3.30 -21.89
C ASP A 852 -48.91 3.92 -20.50
N GLU A 853 -49.70 4.99 -20.44
CA GLU A 853 -49.91 5.78 -19.21
C GLU A 853 -50.42 4.93 -18.06
N VAL A 854 -51.25 3.92 -18.33
CA VAL A 854 -51.81 3.03 -17.29
C VAL A 854 -50.70 2.19 -16.66
N ARG A 855 -49.77 1.67 -17.46
CA ARG A 855 -48.65 0.87 -16.96
C ARG A 855 -47.56 1.73 -16.33
N ALA A 856 -47.32 2.92 -16.86
CA ALA A 856 -46.40 3.89 -16.29
C ALA A 856 -46.88 4.36 -14.91
N ASP A 857 -48.17 4.66 -14.78
CA ASP A 857 -48.79 5.06 -13.52
C ASP A 857 -48.76 3.95 -12.46
N ALA A 858 -48.88 2.69 -12.87
CA ALA A 858 -48.82 1.55 -11.96
C ALA A 858 -47.44 1.39 -11.28
N VAL A 859 -46.35 1.87 -11.89
CA VAL A 859 -44.98 1.70 -11.40
C VAL A 859 -44.49 2.95 -10.63
N LEU A 860 -45.13 4.11 -10.82
CA LEU A 860 -44.78 5.37 -10.14
C LEU A 860 -44.75 5.28 -8.60
N PRO A 861 -45.66 4.57 -7.90
CA PRO A 861 -45.60 4.44 -6.44
C PRO A 861 -44.35 3.70 -5.97
N VAL A 862 -43.93 2.65 -6.68
CA VAL A 862 -42.75 1.84 -6.35
C VAL A 862 -41.46 2.62 -6.64
N VAL A 863 -41.42 3.34 -7.75
CA VAL A 863 -40.28 4.20 -8.10
C VAL A 863 -40.13 5.36 -7.10
N ARG A 864 -41.24 5.97 -6.67
CA ARG A 864 -41.22 7.01 -5.61
C ARG A 864 -40.73 6.45 -4.28
N LEU A 865 -41.11 5.22 -3.92
CA LEU A 865 -40.62 4.52 -2.73
C LEU A 865 -39.11 4.26 -2.81
N LEU A 866 -38.61 3.76 -3.94
CA LEU A 866 -37.18 3.48 -4.15
C LEU A 866 -36.32 4.76 -4.19
N LEU A 867 -36.90 5.87 -4.65
CA LEU A 867 -36.25 7.19 -4.70
C LEU A 867 -36.44 8.01 -3.42
N GLY A 868 -37.12 7.47 -2.40
CA GLY A 868 -37.33 8.16 -1.12
C GLY A 868 -38.26 9.38 -1.19
N LEU A 869 -39.07 9.49 -2.23
CA LEU A 869 -40.05 10.57 -2.43
C LEU A 869 -41.36 10.17 -1.73
N GLY A 870 -41.58 10.68 -0.52
CA GLY A 870 -42.75 10.35 0.30
C GLY A 870 -44.10 10.54 -0.43
N LEU A 871 -45.04 9.62 -0.18
CA LEU A 871 -46.39 9.63 -0.75
C LEU A 871 -47.16 10.88 -0.29
N GLY A 872 -47.34 11.84 -1.19
CA GLY A 872 -48.23 12.99 -0.96
C GLY A 872 -49.69 12.54 -0.90
N LEU A 873 -50.35 12.82 0.22
CA LEU A 873 -51.77 12.63 0.48
C LEU A 873 -52.62 13.43 -0.54
N GLY A 874 -53.53 12.75 -1.23
CA GLY A 874 -54.71 13.36 -1.86
C GLY A 874 -55.81 13.66 -0.83
N PRO A 875 -56.84 14.46 -1.18
CA PRO A 875 -57.64 15.22 -0.22
C PRO A 875 -58.62 14.35 0.58
N GLU A 876 -58.70 14.68 1.87
CA GLU A 876 -59.64 14.16 2.88
C GLU A 876 -61.12 14.22 2.43
N PRO A 877 -61.89 13.11 2.54
CA PRO A 877 -63.35 13.19 2.58
C PRO A 877 -63.81 13.59 3.98
N GLY A 878 -64.66 14.61 4.06
CA GLY A 878 -65.19 15.19 5.31
C GLY A 878 -66.02 14.25 6.18
N PRO A 879 -66.39 14.69 7.40
CA PRO A 879 -66.73 13.81 8.52
C PRO A 879 -68.17 13.28 8.42
N GLY A 880 -68.29 11.95 8.51
CA GLY A 880 -69.54 11.22 8.75
C GLY A 880 -69.46 10.45 10.08
N PRO A 881 -70.59 10.22 10.75
CA PRO A 881 -70.68 10.21 12.21
C PRO A 881 -70.29 8.87 12.84
N ASP A 882 -69.67 8.97 14.02
CA ASP A 882 -69.54 7.91 15.01
C ASP A 882 -70.95 7.44 15.44
N PRO A 883 -71.19 6.12 15.55
CA PRO A 883 -71.20 5.57 16.90
C PRO A 883 -70.70 4.12 17.00
N GLY A 884 -69.87 3.86 18.01
CA GLY A 884 -70.25 2.89 19.05
C GLY A 884 -69.50 1.55 19.10
N MET A 885 -68.72 1.41 20.17
CA MET A 885 -68.61 0.23 21.07
C MET A 885 -69.10 -1.12 20.56
N ALA A 886 -68.20 -2.10 20.43
CA ALA A 886 -68.27 -3.40 21.14
C ALA A 886 -67.11 -4.33 20.72
N ASP A 887 -66.39 -4.78 21.74
CA ASP A 887 -65.96 -6.15 22.04
C ASP A 887 -65.59 -7.17 20.94
N ASP A 888 -64.50 -7.87 21.29
CA ASP A 888 -64.34 -9.32 21.22
C ASP A 888 -64.03 -10.03 19.90
N ASN A 889 -62.77 -10.49 19.87
CA ASN A 889 -62.42 -11.91 19.91
C ASN A 889 -62.19 -12.65 18.57
N GLU A 890 -61.22 -13.56 18.67
CA GLU A 890 -60.92 -14.69 17.78
C GLU A 890 -60.28 -14.41 16.41
N PHE A 891 -59.30 -15.17 15.93
CA PHE A 891 -58.33 -16.14 16.46
C PHE A 891 -57.42 -16.49 15.27
N ALA A 892 -56.31 -17.16 15.55
CA ALA A 892 -55.36 -17.74 14.61
C ALA A 892 -55.96 -18.58 13.45
N GLY A 893 -55.22 -18.70 12.35
CA GLY A 893 -55.55 -19.67 11.29
C GLY A 893 -54.68 -19.70 10.03
N VAL A 894 -53.43 -20.19 10.15
CA VAL A 894 -52.75 -21.19 9.29
C VAL A 894 -52.86 -21.09 7.75
N GLY A 895 -51.68 -20.95 7.11
CA GLY A 895 -51.17 -21.91 6.12
C GLY A 895 -51.43 -21.67 4.63
N THR A 896 -50.40 -21.29 3.88
CA THR A 896 -49.54 -22.20 3.11
C THR A 896 -48.29 -21.47 2.63
#